data_AF-A0A105T495-F1
#
_entry.id   AF-A0A105T495-F1
#
_cell.length_a   1.000
_cell.length_b   1.000
_cell.length_c   1.000
_cell.angle_alpha   90.00
_cell.angle_beta   90.00
_cell.angle_gamma   90.00
#
_symmetry.space_group_name_H-M   'P 1'
#
loop_
_entity.id
_entity.type
_entity.pdbx_description
1 polymer ?
#
loop_
_entity_poly.entity_id
_entity_poly.type
_entity_poly.pdbx_seq_one_letter_code
_entity_poly.pdbx_strand_id
1 'polypeptide(L)'
;MTITPVHFRPSSQLPEHSVLKGPEISKPSAREVKGALPASQQTTFGSTRKRADNRNAELDSNSRRPTDTTRNRSALESEEAEPQWTLIRKPRAVDSQSAAPATPGNLRKSGDSQMALRVAQALRLGESTGSVPERIENIVPTSTFGQWWAHLHEGMQSPFFLHWAATKKLDLSKPVQFCANAEPPQRDYLTGMVGGKRTLFLASDRDNRWALDPIMQAARIISPTVGTTNLFESPARSTSAPYKVVANFYGERIDPQSREDMGYRATRLEQANAFVNLPPTDPMRSSAARSEEALQETRNKLIENHDTHQLIVQLTDILQRSKERAIVFKRRVELPVSDSEHIQPAQLENKLSQAITSDVSSTSLTLHPQSPWRALYPDSTTKLGTFISENGWLAPNSDDALTSLVQAVTQPALATPPQGNLGGALSWPIPLNDADQSSVLDAITQNGLGIGGLPSDKKGVLNYLAHNLKLTQEERQNPRAALQALLATPKAQALGLALERKFKGFSNPDSIKDWTLAALGASLDQPKVATSRLNRVRTRVAGFNLARQGHWGKPAATVVKGLISHLIANRSISAAMAPAAAHLLLSRRAPEFLVKDIPAQVTYGSHAWMNLTTAVARIEAQAPGASALMTFSQVLARATTSPITVREQRMDYAAQRDALVDWGVVNGLMPVRADDGYTDAQMSTVSQAFSHQMAELSTASKAYSTPLPDRKEMALKVLKQAFGDSVPFEKKMHYGLPPES
;
A
#
# COMPACT_ATOMS: atom_id res chain seq x y z
N MET A 1 -13.79 18.61 9.32
CA MET A 1 -12.64 19.47 8.99
C MET A 1 -11.53 18.56 8.47
N THR A 2 -11.48 18.35 7.17
CA THR A 2 -10.42 17.60 6.51
C THR A 2 -9.29 18.59 6.24
N ILE A 3 -8.14 18.43 6.90
CA ILE A 3 -6.96 19.23 6.58
C ILE A 3 -6.41 18.66 5.27
N THR A 4 -6.62 19.39 4.17
CA THR A 4 -6.10 18.99 2.86
C THR A 4 -4.57 18.93 2.95
N PRO A 5 -3.92 17.80 2.61
CA PRO A 5 -2.46 17.72 2.66
C PRO A 5 -1.87 18.71 1.65
N VAL A 6 -1.05 19.64 2.13
CA VAL A 6 -0.28 20.53 1.26
C VAL A 6 0.79 19.67 0.57
N HIS A 7 0.55 19.33 -0.70
CA HIS A 7 1.49 18.58 -1.52
C HIS A 7 2.77 19.37 -1.78
N PHE A 8 3.88 18.89 -1.22
CA PHE A 8 5.21 19.34 -1.61
C PHE A 8 5.83 18.34 -2.58
N ARG A 9 6.15 18.80 -3.80
CA ARG A 9 7.05 18.05 -4.68
C ARG A 9 8.48 18.18 -4.17
N PRO A 10 9.26 17.10 -4.06
CA PRO A 10 10.68 17.21 -3.80
C PRO A 10 11.37 17.75 -5.06
N SER A 11 11.88 18.98 -5.01
CA SER A 11 12.80 19.50 -6.02
C SER A 11 14.14 18.78 -5.88
N SER A 12 14.46 17.94 -6.86
CA SER A 12 15.77 17.32 -7.03
C SER A 12 16.66 18.29 -7.80
N GLN A 13 17.50 19.05 -7.08
CA GLN A 13 18.78 19.61 -7.52
C GLN A 13 19.36 20.50 -6.41
N LEU A 14 20.42 20.03 -5.76
CA LEU A 14 21.33 20.85 -4.99
C LEU A 14 22.56 21.12 -5.87
N PRO A 15 23.02 22.38 -6.01
CA PRO A 15 24.41 22.66 -6.28
C PRO A 15 25.14 23.01 -4.97
N GLU A 16 26.39 22.57 -4.91
CA GLU A 16 27.32 22.70 -3.79
C GLU A 16 27.76 24.15 -3.49
N HIS A 17 28.07 24.36 -2.22
CA HIS A 17 28.96 25.34 -1.58
C HIS A 17 28.88 26.84 -1.94
N SER A 18 28.52 27.64 -0.92
CA SER A 18 29.30 28.83 -0.53
C SER A 18 29.02 29.21 0.93
N VAL A 19 30.10 29.30 1.72
CA VAL A 19 30.12 29.70 3.12
C VAL A 19 29.87 31.21 3.20
N LEU A 20 28.79 31.63 3.85
CA LEU A 20 28.62 33.00 4.33
C LEU A 20 28.07 32.98 5.76
N LYS A 21 28.88 33.53 6.68
CA LYS A 21 28.55 33.76 8.09
C LYS A 21 27.32 34.66 8.21
N GLY A 22 26.28 34.19 8.88
CA GLY A 22 25.16 35.00 9.38
C GLY A 22 25.37 35.44 10.84
N PRO A 23 24.77 36.57 11.26
CA PRO A 23 25.07 37.20 12.55
C PRO A 23 24.35 36.52 13.72
N GLU A 24 24.99 36.57 14.89
CA GLU A 24 24.46 36.11 16.19
C GLU A 24 23.17 36.86 16.55
N ILE A 25 22.10 36.11 16.85
CA ILE A 25 20.90 36.65 17.47
C ILE A 25 20.87 36.18 18.94
N SER A 26 21.01 37.18 19.80
CA SER A 26 21.04 37.12 21.26
C SER A 26 19.82 36.42 21.89
N LYS A 27 20.09 35.53 22.84
CA LYS A 27 19.12 35.04 23.84
C LYS A 27 18.82 36.15 24.86
N PRO A 28 17.58 36.35 25.32
CA PRO A 28 17.36 37.11 26.54
C PRO A 28 17.56 36.22 27.77
N SER A 29 18.41 36.73 28.66
CA SER A 29 18.75 36.22 29.99
C SER A 29 17.57 36.31 30.95
N ALA A 30 17.45 35.30 31.82
CA ALA A 30 16.66 35.33 33.03
C ALA A 30 17.10 36.47 33.95
N ARG A 31 16.14 37.11 34.63
CA ARG A 31 16.38 37.96 35.80
C ARG A 31 15.33 37.62 36.86
N GLU A 32 15.82 37.12 37.99
CA GLU A 32 15.10 36.99 39.25
C GLU A 32 14.63 38.35 39.76
N VAL A 33 13.41 38.42 40.29
CA VAL A 33 13.04 39.39 41.32
C VAL A 33 12.18 38.68 42.36
N LYS A 34 12.69 38.65 43.60
CA LYS A 34 12.01 38.28 44.85
C LYS A 34 11.02 39.37 45.29
N GLY A 35 9.97 38.98 46.01
CA GLY A 35 9.15 39.85 46.88
C GLY A 35 7.65 39.53 46.73
N ALA A 36 7.05 38.72 47.59
CA ALA A 36 6.56 39.02 48.95
C ALA A 36 5.03 39.22 48.97
N LEU A 37 4.38 38.40 49.80
CA LEU A 37 2.97 38.37 50.23
C LEU A 37 2.48 39.72 50.81
N PRO A 38 1.14 39.95 50.87
CA PRO A 38 0.38 39.58 52.08
C PRO A 38 -1.03 38.98 51.85
N ALA A 39 -1.51 38.32 52.91
CA ALA A 39 -2.84 37.75 53.14
C ALA A 39 -3.95 38.84 53.21
N SER A 40 -5.20 38.61 52.84
CA SER A 40 -6.32 38.00 53.61
C SER A 40 -7.63 38.52 52.93
N GLN A 41 -8.78 37.85 52.84
CA GLN A 41 -9.71 37.39 53.88
C GLN A 41 -10.79 36.46 53.30
N GLN A 42 -11.41 35.70 54.20
CA GLN A 42 -12.56 34.81 54.03
C GLN A 42 -13.84 35.54 53.59
N THR A 43 -14.73 34.83 52.89
CA THR A 43 -16.15 34.70 53.33
C THR A 43 -16.79 33.44 52.73
N THR A 44 -17.52 32.76 53.60
CA THR A 44 -18.29 31.51 53.53
C THR A 44 -19.72 31.72 53.02
N PHE A 45 -20.32 30.73 52.37
CA PHE A 45 -21.73 30.25 52.44
C PHE A 45 -21.81 29.02 51.50
N GLY A 46 -22.28 27.80 51.81
CA GLY A 46 -23.09 27.25 52.89
C GLY A 46 -24.54 26.98 52.43
N SER A 47 -24.93 25.70 52.24
CA SER A 47 -26.31 25.12 52.38
C SER A 47 -26.56 23.95 51.39
N THR A 48 -26.33 22.69 51.76
CA THR A 48 -27.22 21.64 52.34
C THR A 48 -28.17 20.86 51.41
N ARG A 49 -27.86 19.56 51.30
CA ARG A 49 -28.70 18.32 51.36
C ARG A 49 -30.20 18.49 51.67
N LYS A 50 -31.04 17.70 50.97
CA LYS A 50 -32.11 16.89 51.61
C LYS A 50 -32.54 15.68 50.76
N ARG A 51 -33.07 14.69 51.48
CA ARG A 51 -33.30 13.26 51.21
C ARG A 51 -34.71 12.94 51.71
N ALA A 52 -35.47 12.09 51.02
CA ALA A 52 -36.58 11.25 51.52
C ALA A 52 -37.02 10.35 50.35
N ASP A 53 -37.07 9.00 50.38
CA ASP A 53 -37.85 8.04 51.21
C ASP A 53 -39.38 8.32 51.14
N ASN A 54 -40.34 7.39 50.98
CA ASN A 54 -40.43 5.93 50.81
C ASN A 54 -41.96 5.57 50.71
N ARG A 55 -42.30 4.33 50.29
CA ARG A 55 -43.56 3.56 50.52
C ARG A 55 -44.85 3.92 49.73
N ASN A 56 -45.85 3.04 49.54
CA ASN A 56 -46.04 1.59 49.37
C ASN A 56 -47.59 1.37 49.22
N ALA A 57 -48.00 0.18 48.74
CA ALA A 57 -49.35 -0.43 48.79
C ALA A 57 -50.39 -0.06 47.71
N GLU A 58 -51.28 -0.89 47.13
CA GLU A 58 -51.61 -2.34 47.00
C GLU A 58 -53.16 -2.43 46.85
N LEU A 59 -53.69 -3.52 46.24
CA LEU A 59 -55.10 -3.99 46.11
C LEU A 59 -55.85 -3.64 44.80
N ASP A 60 -56.03 -4.62 43.90
CA ASP A 60 -57.21 -5.52 43.70
C ASP A 60 -58.30 -4.88 42.81
N SER A 61 -59.03 -5.51 41.89
CA SER A 61 -59.11 -6.87 41.33
C SER A 61 -60.07 -6.85 40.10
N ASN A 62 -59.89 -7.79 39.17
CA ASN A 62 -60.85 -8.36 38.20
C ASN A 62 -61.85 -7.49 37.40
N SER A 63 -61.81 -7.56 36.06
CA SER A 63 -62.60 -8.54 35.26
C SER A 63 -62.58 -8.27 33.74
N ARG A 64 -62.62 -9.37 32.95
CA ARG A 64 -62.99 -9.52 31.53
C ARG A 64 -61.92 -9.34 30.43
N ARG A 65 -61.42 -10.49 29.95
CA ARG A 65 -60.90 -10.77 28.59
C ARG A 65 -62.06 -10.84 27.57
N PRO A 66 -61.85 -11.03 26.23
CA PRO A 66 -60.59 -11.21 25.46
C PRO A 66 -60.50 -10.32 24.20
N THR A 67 -59.30 -10.13 23.63
CA THR A 67 -58.98 -10.51 22.23
C THR A 67 -57.50 -10.29 21.92
N ASP A 68 -57.05 -11.20 21.07
CA ASP A 68 -55.75 -11.43 20.48
C ASP A 68 -55.18 -10.22 19.72
N THR A 69 -53.90 -9.87 19.96
CA THR A 69 -52.92 -9.44 18.94
C THR A 69 -51.56 -9.27 19.62
N THR A 70 -50.67 -10.24 19.41
CA THR A 70 -49.26 -10.14 19.80
C THR A 70 -48.54 -9.29 18.76
N ARG A 71 -48.22 -8.02 19.05
CA ARG A 71 -47.29 -7.22 18.25
C ARG A 71 -46.54 -6.20 19.13
N ASN A 72 -45.21 -6.28 19.05
CA ASN A 72 -44.22 -5.26 19.38
C ASN A 72 -43.99 -4.89 20.85
N ARG A 73 -43.05 -5.60 21.49
CA ARG A 73 -42.06 -4.98 22.39
C ARG A 73 -40.76 -5.79 22.44
N SER A 74 -39.98 -5.68 21.37
CA SER A 74 -38.57 -6.07 21.32
C SER A 74 -37.94 -5.33 20.14
N ALA A 75 -37.67 -4.04 20.36
CA ALA A 75 -36.93 -3.18 19.45
C ALA A 75 -36.17 -2.18 20.34
N LEU A 76 -35.05 -2.66 20.89
CA LEU A 76 -33.95 -1.90 21.51
C LEU A 76 -32.94 -2.94 22.04
N GLU A 77 -32.34 -3.72 21.14
CA GLU A 77 -31.14 -4.56 21.35
C GLU A 77 -30.96 -5.49 20.14
N SER A 78 -30.78 -4.93 18.93
CA SER A 78 -30.42 -5.69 17.72
C SER A 78 -29.97 -4.75 16.60
N GLU A 79 -28.89 -3.99 16.80
CA GLU A 79 -28.24 -3.30 15.66
C GLU A 79 -26.73 -3.08 15.91
N GLU A 80 -26.04 -4.13 16.36
CA GLU A 80 -24.59 -4.26 16.21
C GLU A 80 -24.30 -5.56 15.44
N ALA A 81 -24.54 -5.52 14.13
CA ALA A 81 -24.02 -6.51 13.20
C ALA A 81 -23.18 -5.77 12.17
N GLU A 82 -21.90 -5.56 12.49
CA GLU A 82 -20.92 -5.11 11.50
C GLU A 82 -20.76 -6.20 10.41
N PRO A 83 -20.88 -5.84 9.12
CA PRO A 83 -20.63 -6.82 8.06
C PRO A 83 -19.14 -7.14 7.98
N GLN A 84 -18.81 -8.41 8.17
CA GLN A 84 -17.48 -8.96 7.99
C GLN A 84 -17.05 -8.90 6.51
N TRP A 85 -16.25 -7.91 6.14
CA TRP A 85 -15.60 -7.89 4.82
C TRP A 85 -14.41 -8.85 4.82
N THR A 86 -14.68 -10.09 4.43
CA THR A 86 -13.64 -11.02 4.03
C THR A 86 -13.22 -10.71 2.59
N LEU A 87 -11.92 -10.67 2.34
CA LEU A 87 -11.32 -10.81 1.01
C LEU A 87 -12.11 -11.84 0.21
N ILE A 88 -12.59 -11.41 -0.96
CA ILE A 88 -13.24 -12.18 -2.04
C ILE A 88 -13.16 -13.69 -1.80
N ARG A 89 -14.22 -14.28 -1.24
CA ARG A 89 -14.38 -15.73 -1.22
C ARG A 89 -14.60 -16.18 -2.67
N LYS A 90 -13.66 -16.97 -3.21
CA LYS A 90 -13.86 -17.71 -4.46
C LYS A 90 -15.15 -18.53 -4.37
N PRO A 91 -16.06 -18.47 -5.36
CA PRO A 91 -17.20 -19.37 -5.41
C PRO A 91 -16.72 -20.82 -5.58
N ARG A 92 -17.23 -21.69 -4.71
CA ARG A 92 -17.05 -23.14 -4.72
C ARG A 92 -17.69 -23.72 -5.98
N ALA A 93 -16.98 -24.60 -6.69
CA ALA A 93 -17.49 -25.34 -7.83
C ALA A 93 -18.74 -26.14 -7.42
N VAL A 94 -19.81 -26.03 -8.22
CA VAL A 94 -21.03 -26.82 -8.10
C VAL A 94 -20.87 -28.04 -9.01
N ASP A 95 -20.89 -29.22 -8.41
CA ASP A 95 -20.96 -30.48 -9.14
C ASP A 95 -22.33 -30.59 -9.83
N SER A 96 -22.31 -30.81 -11.13
CA SER A 96 -23.49 -31.20 -11.90
C SER A 96 -23.07 -32.31 -12.85
N GLN A 97 -23.40 -33.54 -12.49
CA GLN A 97 -23.22 -34.73 -13.31
C GLN A 97 -24.19 -34.70 -14.50
N SER A 98 -23.65 -34.60 -15.72
CA SER A 98 -24.29 -35.09 -16.94
C SER A 98 -23.24 -35.31 -18.04
N ALA A 99 -23.21 -36.53 -18.60
CA ALA A 99 -22.45 -37.05 -19.75
C ALA A 99 -21.04 -36.46 -20.04
N ALA A 100 -19.98 -37.21 -19.71
CA ALA A 100 -18.58 -36.77 -19.74
C ALA A 100 -18.07 -36.24 -21.11
N PRO A 101 -17.84 -34.92 -21.27
CA PRO A 101 -16.95 -34.41 -22.32
C PRO A 101 -15.48 -34.68 -21.93
N ALA A 102 -14.58 -34.71 -22.91
CA ALA A 102 -13.14 -34.90 -22.67
C ALA A 102 -12.62 -33.88 -21.64
N THR A 103 -12.05 -34.35 -20.53
CA THR A 103 -11.50 -33.50 -19.48
C THR A 103 -10.38 -32.59 -20.04
N PRO A 104 -10.28 -31.31 -19.67
CA PRO A 104 -9.28 -30.36 -20.21
C PRO A 104 -7.83 -30.88 -20.22
N GLY A 105 -7.44 -31.65 -19.20
CA GLY A 105 -6.12 -32.28 -19.12
C GLY A 105 -5.82 -33.30 -20.23
N ASN A 106 -6.84 -33.96 -20.78
CA ASN A 106 -6.67 -34.89 -21.91
C ASN A 106 -6.51 -34.14 -23.24
N LEU A 107 -7.12 -32.97 -23.39
CA LEU A 107 -6.98 -32.12 -24.58
C LEU A 107 -5.57 -31.53 -24.69
N ARG A 108 -4.99 -31.05 -23.57
CA ARG A 108 -3.62 -30.53 -23.54
C ARG A 108 -2.59 -31.60 -23.90
N LYS A 109 -2.73 -32.82 -23.37
CA LYS A 109 -1.85 -33.94 -23.71
C LYS A 109 -1.90 -34.27 -25.20
N SER A 110 -3.09 -34.38 -25.78
CA SER A 110 -3.26 -34.61 -27.22
C SER A 110 -2.68 -33.45 -28.06
N GLY A 111 -2.91 -32.20 -27.62
CA GLY A 111 -2.33 -31.03 -28.27
C GLY A 111 -0.80 -31.00 -28.22
N ASP A 112 -0.20 -31.34 -27.08
CA ASP A 112 1.26 -31.44 -26.91
C ASP A 112 1.85 -32.56 -27.78
N SER A 113 1.14 -33.69 -27.93
CA SER A 113 1.54 -34.75 -28.87
C SER A 113 1.55 -34.27 -30.32
N GLN A 114 0.53 -33.52 -30.75
CA GLN A 114 0.51 -32.92 -32.08
C GLN A 114 1.62 -31.88 -32.24
N MET A 115 1.90 -31.11 -31.18
CA MET A 115 2.97 -30.11 -31.20
C MET A 115 4.36 -30.77 -31.30
N ALA A 116 4.57 -31.93 -30.67
CA ALA A 116 5.80 -32.72 -30.80
C ALA A 116 6.05 -33.12 -32.26
N LEU A 117 5.00 -33.54 -32.98
CA LEU A 117 5.08 -33.84 -34.41
C LEU A 117 5.38 -32.60 -35.27
N ARG A 118 4.86 -31.41 -34.90
CA ARG A 118 5.21 -30.15 -35.59
C ARG A 118 6.69 -29.80 -35.42
N VAL A 119 7.24 -29.99 -34.21
CA VAL A 119 8.68 -29.77 -33.96
C VAL A 119 9.51 -30.80 -34.72
N ALA A 120 9.08 -32.06 -34.81
CA ALA A 120 9.74 -33.08 -35.61
C ALA A 120 9.80 -32.69 -37.09
N GLN A 121 8.69 -32.19 -37.66
CA GLN A 121 8.65 -31.68 -39.04
C GLN A 121 9.64 -30.52 -39.26
N ALA A 122 9.74 -29.59 -38.32
CA ALA A 122 10.71 -28.49 -38.39
C ALA A 122 12.16 -29.00 -38.34
N LEU A 123 12.43 -30.02 -37.54
CA LEU A 123 13.74 -30.68 -37.46
C LEU A 123 14.07 -31.46 -38.73
N ARG A 124 13.10 -32.18 -39.34
CA ARG A 124 13.28 -32.85 -40.65
C ARG A 124 13.60 -31.85 -41.76
N LEU A 125 12.94 -30.70 -41.75
CA LEU A 125 13.28 -29.63 -42.68
C LEU A 125 14.73 -29.18 -42.43
N GLY A 126 15.12 -28.94 -41.18
CA GLY A 126 16.50 -28.60 -40.82
C GLY A 126 17.54 -29.67 -41.17
N GLU A 127 17.21 -30.95 -41.06
CA GLU A 127 18.04 -32.07 -41.52
C GLU A 127 18.32 -31.96 -43.03
N SER A 128 17.30 -31.65 -43.82
CA SER A 128 17.44 -31.49 -45.28
C SER A 128 18.16 -30.20 -45.69
N THR A 129 17.86 -29.07 -45.04
CA THR A 129 18.35 -27.74 -45.45
C THR A 129 19.66 -27.34 -44.76
N GLY A 130 19.95 -27.90 -43.58
CA GLY A 130 21.09 -27.54 -42.72
C GLY A 130 20.75 -26.57 -41.59
N SER A 131 19.54 -26.03 -41.53
CA SER A 131 19.09 -25.15 -40.46
C SER A 131 17.59 -25.28 -40.21
N VAL A 132 17.18 -25.31 -38.95
CA VAL A 132 15.75 -25.28 -38.58
C VAL A 132 15.08 -24.01 -39.12
N PRO A 133 13.78 -24.07 -39.46
CA PRO A 133 13.04 -22.88 -39.84
C PRO A 133 13.02 -21.86 -38.70
N GLU A 134 13.04 -20.58 -39.04
CA GLU A 134 12.97 -19.51 -38.04
C GLU A 134 11.69 -19.59 -37.20
N ARG A 135 10.58 -20.03 -37.81
CA ARG A 135 9.26 -20.12 -37.21
C ARG A 135 8.59 -21.46 -37.46
N ILE A 136 7.74 -21.86 -36.53
CA ILE A 136 6.79 -22.96 -36.68
C ILE A 136 5.41 -22.35 -36.93
N GLU A 137 4.85 -22.63 -38.10
CA GLU A 137 3.47 -22.28 -38.47
C GLU A 137 2.48 -23.36 -37.98
N ASN A 138 1.20 -22.99 -37.90
CA ASN A 138 0.11 -23.86 -37.43
C ASN A 138 0.32 -24.38 -36.00
N ILE A 139 0.69 -23.48 -35.09
CA ILE A 139 0.76 -23.76 -33.65
C ILE A 139 -0.56 -24.39 -33.19
N VAL A 140 -0.46 -25.53 -32.51
CA VAL A 140 -1.63 -26.32 -32.08
C VAL A 140 -2.33 -25.60 -30.92
N PRO A 141 -3.56 -25.05 -31.09
CA PRO A 141 -4.18 -24.19 -30.08
C PRO A 141 -4.50 -24.90 -28.76
N THR A 142 -4.72 -26.21 -28.80
CA THR A 142 -5.01 -27.03 -27.62
C THR A 142 -3.76 -27.46 -26.85
N SER A 143 -2.57 -27.36 -27.47
CA SER A 143 -1.30 -27.67 -26.79
C SER A 143 -1.02 -26.70 -25.65
N THR A 144 -0.26 -27.14 -24.65
CA THR A 144 0.12 -26.29 -23.52
C THR A 144 0.83 -25.02 -24.01
N PHE A 145 1.76 -25.14 -24.97
CA PHE A 145 2.41 -23.99 -25.59
C PHE A 145 1.42 -23.07 -26.32
N GLY A 146 0.56 -23.64 -27.16
CA GLY A 146 -0.39 -22.87 -27.97
C GLY A 146 -1.36 -22.06 -27.13
N GLN A 147 -1.82 -22.59 -26.01
CA GLN A 147 -2.69 -21.86 -25.07
C GLN A 147 -1.97 -20.67 -24.43
N TRP A 148 -0.72 -20.85 -23.98
CA TRP A 148 0.09 -19.75 -23.43
C TRP A 148 0.45 -18.71 -24.50
N TRP A 149 0.82 -19.15 -25.70
CA TRP A 149 1.15 -18.27 -26.82
C TRP A 149 -0.04 -17.43 -27.28
N ALA A 150 -1.23 -18.04 -27.34
CA ALA A 150 -2.49 -17.33 -27.62
C ALA A 150 -2.80 -16.31 -26.51
N HIS A 151 -2.63 -16.68 -25.24
CA HIS A 151 -2.83 -15.75 -24.13
C HIS A 151 -1.88 -14.54 -24.18
N LEU A 152 -0.60 -14.76 -24.51
CA LEU A 152 0.35 -13.66 -24.71
C LEU A 152 -0.07 -12.76 -25.89
N HIS A 153 -0.58 -13.35 -26.98
CA HIS A 153 -1.10 -12.61 -28.12
C HIS A 153 -2.31 -11.73 -27.75
N GLU A 154 -3.26 -12.27 -26.99
CA GLU A 154 -4.41 -11.52 -26.47
C GLU A 154 -3.96 -10.35 -25.57
N GLY A 155 -2.95 -10.58 -24.72
CA GLY A 155 -2.35 -9.53 -23.90
C GLY A 155 -1.79 -8.37 -24.72
N MET A 156 -1.14 -8.67 -25.85
CA MET A 156 -0.61 -7.67 -26.79
C MET A 156 -1.68 -6.91 -27.58
N GLN A 157 -2.90 -7.46 -27.65
CA GLN A 157 -4.06 -6.81 -28.28
C GLN A 157 -4.96 -6.09 -27.28
N SER A 158 -4.66 -6.21 -25.97
CA SER A 158 -5.50 -5.62 -24.94
C SER A 158 -5.57 -4.09 -25.08
N PRO A 159 -6.75 -3.46 -24.88
CA PRO A 159 -6.90 -2.01 -25.00
C PRO A 159 -5.94 -1.23 -24.10
N PHE A 160 -5.63 -1.77 -22.93
CA PHE A 160 -4.76 -1.15 -21.94
C PHE A 160 -3.29 -1.17 -22.38
N PHE A 161 -2.83 -2.26 -23.01
CA PHE A 161 -1.49 -2.32 -23.62
C PHE A 161 -1.39 -1.37 -24.81
N LEU A 162 -2.41 -1.34 -25.67
CA LEU A 162 -2.43 -0.44 -26.83
C LEU A 162 -2.43 1.03 -26.41
N HIS A 163 -3.19 1.39 -25.36
CA HIS A 163 -3.14 2.72 -24.77
C HIS A 163 -1.75 3.05 -24.24
N TRP A 164 -1.15 2.15 -23.44
CA TRP A 164 0.22 2.31 -22.95
C TRP A 164 1.22 2.49 -24.10
N ALA A 165 1.18 1.64 -25.12
CA ALA A 165 2.06 1.70 -26.28
C ALA A 165 1.93 3.05 -27.01
N ALA A 166 0.71 3.55 -27.19
CA ALA A 166 0.45 4.87 -27.78
C ALA A 166 1.05 6.00 -26.94
N THR A 167 0.88 5.99 -25.60
CA THR A 167 1.47 7.01 -24.72
C THR A 167 3.00 7.03 -24.77
N LYS A 168 3.62 5.86 -24.96
CA LYS A 168 5.08 5.72 -25.13
C LYS A 168 5.55 5.95 -26.56
N LYS A 169 4.63 6.20 -27.50
CA LYS A 169 4.91 6.32 -28.95
C LYS A 169 5.64 5.09 -29.51
N LEU A 170 5.29 3.92 -29.00
CA LEU A 170 5.83 2.63 -29.43
C LEU A 170 5.26 2.28 -30.80
N ASP A 171 6.13 2.04 -31.77
CA ASP A 171 5.75 1.61 -33.12
C ASP A 171 5.47 0.10 -33.14
N LEU A 172 4.18 -0.25 -33.00
CA LEU A 172 3.70 -1.62 -33.05
C LEU A 172 3.69 -2.23 -34.47
N SER A 173 4.03 -1.46 -35.51
CA SER A 173 4.26 -2.03 -36.86
C SER A 173 5.59 -2.78 -36.96
N LYS A 174 6.48 -2.58 -35.98
CA LYS A 174 7.78 -3.27 -35.88
C LYS A 174 7.73 -4.35 -34.80
N PRO A 175 8.54 -5.42 -34.92
CA PRO A 175 8.62 -6.44 -33.89
C PRO A 175 9.01 -5.87 -32.54
N VAL A 176 8.18 -6.19 -31.54
CA VAL A 176 8.47 -5.97 -30.13
C VAL A 176 9.13 -7.23 -29.59
N GLN A 177 10.12 -7.09 -28.71
CA GLN A 177 10.82 -8.22 -28.11
C GLN A 177 10.72 -8.18 -26.59
N PHE A 178 10.62 -9.36 -25.99
CA PHE A 178 10.58 -9.57 -24.56
C PHE A 178 11.89 -10.16 -24.05
N CYS A 179 12.33 -9.72 -22.87
CA CYS A 179 13.29 -10.43 -22.06
C CYS A 179 12.65 -10.73 -20.71
N ALA A 180 12.37 -12.01 -20.47
CA ALA A 180 11.68 -12.49 -19.29
C ALA A 180 12.65 -13.33 -18.45
N ASN A 181 13.20 -12.74 -17.38
CA ASN A 181 14.30 -13.33 -16.62
C ASN A 181 13.77 -14.02 -15.36
N ALA A 182 14.24 -15.25 -15.10
CA ALA A 182 13.79 -16.02 -13.94
C ALA A 182 14.49 -15.60 -12.63
N GLU A 183 15.66 -14.92 -12.68
CA GLU A 183 16.46 -14.59 -11.49
C GLU A 183 16.80 -13.07 -11.36
N PRO A 184 16.64 -12.47 -10.17
CA PRO A 184 17.19 -11.15 -9.83
C PRO A 184 18.74 -11.14 -9.94
N PRO A 185 19.41 -10.02 -10.31
CA PRO A 185 18.89 -8.66 -10.40
C PRO A 185 18.40 -8.25 -11.81
N GLN A 186 18.42 -9.15 -12.79
CA GLN A 186 17.96 -8.84 -14.14
C GLN A 186 16.45 -8.64 -14.13
N ARG A 187 16.00 -7.46 -14.56
CA ARG A 187 14.59 -7.05 -14.53
C ARG A 187 13.95 -7.42 -15.85
N ASP A 188 12.68 -7.81 -15.80
CA ASP A 188 11.86 -8.00 -16.99
C ASP A 188 11.75 -6.71 -17.79
N TYR A 189 11.89 -6.81 -19.10
CA TYR A 189 11.70 -5.67 -19.98
C TYR A 189 11.13 -6.04 -21.34
N LEU A 190 10.50 -5.03 -21.93
CA LEU A 190 10.06 -4.98 -23.31
C LEU A 190 11.00 -4.05 -24.07
N THR A 191 11.41 -4.42 -25.27
CA THR A 191 12.13 -3.53 -26.20
C THR A 191 11.36 -3.38 -27.50
N GLY A 192 11.29 -2.15 -28.01
CA GLY A 192 10.66 -1.86 -29.29
C GLY A 192 11.10 -0.52 -29.85
N MET A 193 10.53 -0.11 -30.99
CA MET A 193 10.95 1.09 -31.71
C MET A 193 10.14 2.31 -31.27
N VAL A 194 10.82 3.41 -30.93
CA VAL A 194 10.20 4.71 -30.62
C VAL A 194 10.94 5.78 -31.41
N GLY A 195 10.25 6.47 -32.31
CA GLY A 195 10.87 7.50 -33.15
C GLY A 195 12.08 7.00 -33.94
N GLY A 196 12.06 5.75 -34.42
CA GLY A 196 13.17 5.13 -35.15
C GLY A 196 14.32 4.60 -34.28
N LYS A 197 14.26 4.76 -32.95
CA LYS A 197 15.28 4.24 -32.03
C LYS A 197 14.75 3.08 -31.19
N ARG A 198 15.55 2.03 -31.05
CA ARG A 198 15.24 0.91 -30.15
C ARG A 198 15.32 1.38 -28.69
N THR A 199 14.22 1.21 -27.97
CA THR A 199 14.01 1.72 -26.61
C THR A 199 13.57 0.58 -25.70
N LEU A 200 14.11 0.57 -24.48
CA LEU A 200 13.85 -0.43 -23.46
C LEU A 200 12.87 0.12 -22.43
N PHE A 201 11.89 -0.71 -22.05
CA PHE A 201 10.90 -0.43 -21.02
C PHE A 201 10.97 -1.50 -19.94
N LEU A 202 11.48 -1.14 -18.76
CA LEU A 202 11.48 -2.06 -17.62
C LEU A 202 10.03 -2.26 -17.16
N ALA A 203 9.60 -3.51 -17.02
CA ALA A 203 8.28 -3.85 -16.52
C ALA A 203 8.11 -3.46 -15.04
N SER A 204 9.21 -3.37 -14.28
CA SER A 204 9.20 -2.93 -12.89
C SER A 204 8.96 -1.43 -12.71
N ASP A 205 9.15 -0.62 -13.76
CA ASP A 205 8.99 0.83 -13.64
C ASP A 205 7.54 1.19 -13.40
N ARG A 206 7.31 2.13 -12.47
CA ARG A 206 5.97 2.54 -12.03
C ARG A 206 5.02 2.83 -13.21
N ASP A 207 5.52 3.50 -14.24
CA ASP A 207 4.73 3.94 -15.39
C ASP A 207 4.41 2.82 -16.38
N ASN A 208 5.15 1.70 -16.33
CA ASN A 208 5.01 0.58 -17.26
C ASN A 208 4.33 -0.63 -16.60
N ARG A 209 4.45 -0.77 -15.27
CA ARG A 209 4.09 -1.98 -14.54
C ARG A 209 2.66 -2.42 -14.76
N TRP A 210 1.70 -1.51 -14.66
CA TRP A 210 0.28 -1.84 -14.80
C TRP A 210 -0.06 -2.47 -16.17
N ALA A 211 0.67 -2.10 -17.23
CA ALA A 211 0.47 -2.65 -18.57
C ALA A 211 1.35 -3.88 -18.84
N LEU A 212 2.60 -3.89 -18.38
CA LEU A 212 3.57 -4.91 -18.75
C LEU A 212 3.60 -6.12 -17.80
N ASP A 213 3.29 -5.96 -16.52
CA ASP A 213 3.45 -7.04 -15.52
C ASP A 213 2.62 -8.32 -15.86
N PRO A 214 1.35 -8.25 -16.32
CA PRO A 214 0.61 -9.44 -16.75
C PRO A 214 1.17 -10.08 -18.01
N ILE A 215 1.61 -9.27 -18.97
CA ILE A 215 2.18 -9.73 -20.25
C ILE A 215 3.52 -10.45 -19.98
N MET A 216 4.34 -9.88 -19.09
CA MET A 216 5.62 -10.46 -18.72
C MET A 216 5.46 -11.75 -17.91
N GLN A 217 4.41 -11.90 -17.09
CA GLN A 217 4.10 -13.18 -16.44
C GLN A 217 3.91 -14.32 -17.46
N ALA A 218 3.15 -14.08 -18.54
CA ALA A 218 3.00 -15.06 -19.61
C ALA A 218 4.32 -15.28 -20.37
N ALA A 219 5.06 -14.21 -20.67
CA ALA A 219 6.36 -14.29 -21.35
C ALA A 219 7.38 -15.17 -20.61
N ARG A 220 7.44 -15.08 -19.26
CA ARG A 220 8.32 -15.91 -18.42
C ARG A 220 8.03 -17.39 -18.55
N ILE A 221 6.75 -17.75 -18.65
CA ILE A 221 6.31 -19.15 -18.78
C ILE A 221 6.63 -19.69 -20.17
N ILE A 222 6.47 -18.85 -21.19
CA ILE A 222 6.70 -19.20 -22.60
C ILE A 222 8.18 -19.42 -22.91
N SER A 223 9.07 -18.55 -22.42
CA SER A 223 10.50 -18.63 -22.71
C SER A 223 11.31 -18.31 -21.44
N PRO A 224 11.42 -19.25 -20.49
CA PRO A 224 12.18 -19.04 -19.27
C PRO A 224 13.68 -18.89 -19.58
N THR A 225 14.38 -18.05 -18.81
CA THR A 225 15.82 -17.81 -18.96
C THR A 225 16.58 -17.78 -17.63
N VAL A 226 17.83 -18.24 -17.67
CA VAL A 226 18.82 -18.13 -16.58
C VAL A 226 20.14 -17.61 -17.18
N GLY A 227 20.72 -16.57 -16.60
CA GLY A 227 22.06 -16.06 -16.93
C GLY A 227 22.20 -15.23 -18.22
N THR A 228 21.77 -15.78 -19.37
CA THR A 228 21.86 -15.11 -20.68
C THR A 228 20.51 -14.57 -21.17
N THR A 229 20.50 -13.35 -21.68
CA THR A 229 19.31 -12.70 -22.28
C THR A 229 18.81 -13.49 -23.49
N ASN A 230 17.69 -14.21 -23.35
CA ASN A 230 17.00 -14.83 -24.49
C ASN A 230 15.84 -13.92 -24.91
N LEU A 231 16.15 -12.92 -25.75
CA LEU A 231 15.11 -12.10 -26.32
C LEU A 231 14.28 -12.92 -27.30
N PHE A 232 12.97 -12.78 -27.22
CA PHE A 232 12.08 -13.34 -28.21
C PHE A 232 11.03 -12.34 -28.66
N GLU A 233 10.58 -12.47 -29.90
CA GLU A 233 9.58 -11.59 -30.48
C GLU A 233 8.19 -11.88 -29.92
N SER A 234 7.43 -10.82 -29.67
CA SER A 234 6.04 -10.91 -29.29
C SER A 234 5.20 -11.59 -30.39
N PRO A 235 4.15 -12.34 -30.03
CA PRO A 235 3.24 -12.94 -31.00
C PRO A 235 2.49 -11.90 -31.84
N ALA A 236 2.86 -11.77 -33.11
CA ALA A 236 2.06 -11.04 -34.10
C ALA A 236 0.76 -11.79 -34.47
N ARG A 237 0.79 -13.13 -34.40
CA ARG A 237 -0.35 -14.04 -34.63
C ARG A 237 -0.23 -15.23 -33.66
N SER A 238 -1.34 -15.75 -33.17
CA SER A 238 -1.37 -16.93 -32.29
C SER A 238 -1.01 -18.26 -32.98
N THR A 239 -1.01 -18.29 -34.32
CA THR A 239 -0.77 -19.51 -35.12
C THR A 239 0.67 -19.68 -35.59
N SER A 240 1.58 -18.76 -35.26
CA SER A 240 2.98 -18.79 -35.68
C SER A 240 3.90 -18.35 -34.54
N ALA A 241 4.92 -19.15 -34.22
CA ALA A 241 5.88 -18.84 -33.17
C ALA A 241 7.33 -19.12 -33.61
N PRO A 242 8.34 -18.39 -33.10
CA PRO A 242 9.74 -18.72 -33.37
C PRO A 242 10.08 -20.14 -32.90
N TYR A 243 10.83 -20.90 -33.71
CA TYR A 243 11.24 -22.28 -33.36
C TYR A 243 11.92 -22.31 -31.99
N LYS A 244 12.84 -21.36 -31.76
CA LYS A 244 13.59 -21.21 -30.51
C LYS A 244 12.72 -21.11 -29.27
N VAL A 245 11.58 -20.42 -29.39
CA VAL A 245 10.63 -20.21 -28.28
C VAL A 245 9.86 -21.49 -27.98
N VAL A 246 9.37 -22.18 -29.02
CA VAL A 246 8.71 -23.48 -28.88
C VAL A 246 9.67 -24.50 -28.26
N ALA A 247 10.90 -24.57 -28.78
CA ALA A 247 11.93 -25.46 -28.29
C ALA A 247 12.24 -25.17 -26.82
N ASN A 248 12.45 -23.89 -26.47
CA ASN A 248 12.70 -23.49 -25.09
C ASN A 248 11.55 -23.89 -24.17
N PHE A 249 10.30 -23.73 -24.58
CA PHE A 249 9.13 -24.06 -23.75
C PHE A 249 9.07 -25.54 -23.34
N TYR A 250 9.36 -26.44 -24.28
CA TYR A 250 9.32 -27.90 -24.06
C TYR A 250 10.65 -28.49 -23.56
N GLY A 251 11.70 -27.68 -23.41
CA GLY A 251 13.02 -28.14 -23.00
C GLY A 251 13.83 -28.82 -24.12
N GLU A 252 13.49 -28.53 -25.37
CA GLU A 252 14.24 -28.95 -26.55
C GLU A 252 15.47 -28.06 -26.79
N ARG A 253 16.38 -28.52 -27.66
CA ARG A 253 17.53 -27.73 -28.09
C ARG A 253 17.09 -26.53 -28.93
N ILE A 254 17.45 -25.34 -28.48
CA ILE A 254 17.10 -24.07 -29.14
C ILE A 254 17.89 -23.87 -30.44
N ASP A 255 19.15 -24.34 -30.48
CA ASP A 255 20.06 -24.22 -31.62
C ASP A 255 20.70 -25.58 -31.97
N PRO A 256 19.99 -26.47 -32.69
CA PRO A 256 20.54 -27.74 -33.16
C PRO A 256 21.71 -27.51 -34.13
N GLN A 257 22.84 -28.20 -33.91
CA GLN A 257 24.10 -27.88 -34.61
C GLN A 257 24.42 -28.79 -35.80
N SER A 258 23.85 -29.99 -35.89
CA SER A 258 24.15 -30.94 -36.98
C SER A 258 22.89 -31.55 -37.59
N ARG A 259 22.96 -31.86 -38.89
CA ARG A 259 21.86 -32.52 -39.63
C ARG A 259 21.47 -33.86 -39.02
N GLU A 260 22.47 -34.65 -38.61
CA GLU A 260 22.27 -35.94 -37.94
C GLU A 260 21.55 -35.80 -36.59
N ASP A 261 21.90 -34.81 -35.77
CA ASP A 261 21.23 -34.57 -34.49
C ASP A 261 19.77 -34.17 -34.69
N MET A 262 19.50 -33.33 -35.70
CA MET A 262 18.14 -32.95 -36.09
C MET A 262 17.31 -34.16 -36.54
N GLY A 263 17.86 -35.00 -37.42
CA GLY A 263 17.19 -36.22 -37.90
C GLY A 263 16.94 -37.26 -36.80
N TYR A 264 17.93 -37.46 -35.92
CA TYR A 264 17.79 -38.33 -34.76
C TYR A 264 16.71 -37.83 -33.80
N ARG A 265 16.71 -36.52 -33.49
CA ARG A 265 15.71 -35.95 -32.59
C ARG A 265 14.30 -35.97 -33.19
N ALA A 266 14.17 -35.68 -34.48
CA ALA A 266 12.91 -35.78 -35.21
C ALA A 266 12.32 -37.20 -35.11
N THR A 267 13.14 -38.22 -35.41
CA THR A 267 12.73 -39.63 -35.33
C THR A 267 12.21 -40.00 -33.94
N ARG A 268 12.88 -39.52 -32.87
CA ARG A 268 12.42 -39.77 -31.49
C ARG A 268 11.09 -39.11 -31.16
N LEU A 269 10.86 -37.88 -31.62
CA LEU A 269 9.60 -37.18 -31.42
C LEU A 269 8.46 -37.87 -32.20
N GLU A 270 8.72 -38.33 -33.42
CA GLU A 270 7.79 -39.10 -34.26
C GLU A 270 7.41 -40.45 -33.62
N GLN A 271 8.38 -41.18 -33.08
CA GLN A 271 8.13 -42.47 -32.43
C GLN A 271 7.37 -42.32 -31.10
N ALA A 272 7.73 -41.32 -30.30
CA ALA A 272 7.13 -41.11 -28.99
C ALA A 272 5.78 -40.37 -29.04
N ASN A 273 5.53 -39.59 -30.10
CA ASN A 273 4.44 -38.61 -30.17
C ASN A 273 4.36 -37.72 -28.93
N ALA A 274 5.53 -37.38 -28.36
CA ALA A 274 5.63 -36.66 -27.10
C ALA A 274 7.01 -36.00 -26.94
N PHE A 275 7.03 -34.90 -26.20
CA PHE A 275 8.26 -34.27 -25.72
C PHE A 275 8.88 -35.06 -24.56
N VAL A 276 10.11 -34.69 -24.18
CA VAL A 276 10.73 -35.24 -22.97
C VAL A 276 9.89 -34.87 -21.74
N ASN A 277 9.70 -35.84 -20.84
CA ASN A 277 9.02 -35.58 -19.58
C ASN A 277 9.95 -34.77 -18.67
N LEU A 278 9.56 -33.53 -18.38
CA LEU A 278 10.30 -32.62 -17.51
C LEU A 278 9.98 -32.94 -16.04
N PRO A 279 10.96 -32.88 -15.11
CA PRO A 279 10.69 -33.01 -13.69
C PRO A 279 9.63 -31.99 -13.24
N PRO A 280 8.65 -32.36 -12.41
CA PRO A 280 7.63 -31.43 -11.90
C PRO A 280 8.24 -30.19 -11.21
N THR A 281 9.40 -30.38 -10.59
CA THR A 281 10.19 -29.37 -9.87
C THR A 281 11.26 -28.71 -10.74
N ASP A 282 11.19 -28.82 -12.07
CA ASP A 282 12.12 -28.12 -12.95
C ASP A 282 12.09 -26.61 -12.62
N PRO A 283 13.24 -26.01 -12.26
CA PRO A 283 13.28 -24.63 -11.78
C PRO A 283 12.87 -23.62 -12.86
N MET A 284 12.98 -23.97 -14.14
CA MET A 284 12.60 -23.13 -15.26
C MET A 284 11.20 -23.47 -15.79
N ARG A 285 10.79 -24.74 -15.72
CA ARG A 285 9.61 -25.28 -16.42
C ARG A 285 8.74 -26.14 -15.50
N SER A 286 8.57 -25.72 -14.26
CA SER A 286 7.77 -26.46 -13.29
C SER A 286 6.37 -26.76 -13.83
N SER A 287 5.85 -27.95 -13.53
CA SER A 287 4.50 -28.34 -13.97
C SER A 287 3.42 -27.44 -13.39
N ALA A 288 3.63 -26.95 -12.16
CA ALA A 288 2.73 -26.01 -11.49
C ALA A 288 2.65 -24.67 -12.22
N ALA A 289 3.77 -24.09 -12.66
CA ALA A 289 3.75 -22.80 -13.37
C ALA A 289 3.08 -22.88 -14.75
N ARG A 290 3.10 -24.04 -15.41
CA ARG A 290 2.53 -24.24 -16.75
C ARG A 290 1.12 -24.85 -16.73
N SER A 291 0.55 -25.06 -15.54
CA SER A 291 -0.71 -25.80 -15.37
C SER A 291 -1.92 -25.05 -15.95
N GLU A 292 -3.09 -25.70 -16.00
CA GLU A 292 -4.33 -25.01 -16.42
C GLU A 292 -4.74 -23.97 -15.39
N GLU A 293 -4.57 -24.28 -14.11
CA GLU A 293 -4.85 -23.38 -13.00
C GLU A 293 -3.98 -22.12 -13.09
N ALA A 294 -2.68 -22.27 -13.39
CA ALA A 294 -1.78 -21.14 -13.58
C ALA A 294 -2.18 -20.27 -14.80
N LEU A 295 -2.57 -20.90 -15.92
CA LEU A 295 -3.04 -20.17 -17.10
C LEU A 295 -4.34 -19.40 -16.80
N GLN A 296 -5.29 -20.05 -16.13
CA GLN A 296 -6.56 -19.43 -15.77
C GLN A 296 -6.36 -18.26 -14.81
N GLU A 297 -5.44 -18.39 -13.85
CA GLU A 297 -5.05 -17.29 -12.96
C GLU A 297 -4.47 -16.10 -13.75
N THR A 298 -3.59 -16.34 -14.72
CA THR A 298 -3.05 -15.25 -15.56
C THR A 298 -4.11 -14.62 -16.48
N ARG A 299 -5.05 -15.41 -17.01
CA ARG A 299 -6.20 -14.89 -17.77
C ARG A 299 -7.09 -14.01 -16.92
N ASN A 300 -7.42 -14.45 -15.71
CA ASN A 300 -8.24 -13.66 -14.78
C ASN A 300 -7.57 -12.31 -14.46
N LYS A 301 -6.25 -12.30 -14.22
CA LYS A 301 -5.50 -11.05 -14.03
C LYS A 301 -5.55 -10.12 -15.24
N LEU A 302 -5.45 -10.67 -16.45
CA LEU A 302 -5.57 -9.88 -17.68
C LEU A 302 -6.96 -9.21 -17.79
N ILE A 303 -8.00 -9.95 -17.41
CA ILE A 303 -9.39 -9.49 -17.37
C ILE A 303 -9.57 -8.40 -16.30
N GLU A 304 -9.07 -8.61 -15.08
CA GLU A 304 -9.12 -7.61 -14.01
C GLU A 304 -8.38 -6.32 -14.40
N ASN A 305 -7.25 -6.43 -15.08
CA ASN A 305 -6.51 -5.27 -15.58
C ASN A 305 -7.27 -4.54 -16.69
N HIS A 306 -8.01 -5.24 -17.55
CA HIS A 306 -8.89 -4.62 -18.52
C HIS A 306 -9.95 -3.77 -17.83
N ASP A 307 -10.69 -4.34 -16.87
CA ASP A 307 -11.75 -3.64 -16.15
C ASP A 307 -11.21 -2.44 -15.37
N THR A 308 -10.07 -2.63 -14.70
CA THR A 308 -9.36 -1.57 -13.97
C THR A 308 -8.94 -0.44 -14.91
N HIS A 309 -8.44 -0.76 -16.11
CA HIS A 309 -8.10 0.25 -17.11
C HIS A 309 -9.33 1.02 -17.60
N GLN A 310 -10.46 0.34 -17.86
CA GLN A 310 -11.70 1.01 -18.22
C GLN A 310 -12.12 2.00 -17.14
N LEU A 311 -12.06 1.59 -15.87
CA LEU A 311 -12.33 2.47 -14.74
C LEU A 311 -11.41 3.70 -14.72
N ILE A 312 -10.09 3.50 -14.87
CA ILE A 312 -9.10 4.59 -14.88
C ILE A 312 -9.37 5.59 -16.01
N VAL A 313 -9.67 5.10 -17.22
CA VAL A 313 -9.98 5.96 -18.37
C VAL A 313 -11.18 6.84 -18.07
N GLN A 314 -12.28 6.28 -17.57
CA GLN A 314 -13.49 7.03 -17.24
C GLN A 314 -13.22 8.07 -16.13
N LEU A 315 -12.52 7.69 -15.06
CA LEU A 315 -12.19 8.61 -13.96
C LEU A 315 -11.27 9.76 -14.41
N THR A 316 -10.30 9.46 -15.29
CA THR A 316 -9.35 10.46 -15.79
C THR A 316 -10.02 11.45 -16.73
N ASP A 317 -10.96 10.98 -17.55
CA ASP A 317 -11.78 11.81 -18.43
C ASP A 317 -12.68 12.78 -17.63
N ILE A 318 -13.32 12.29 -16.56
CA ILE A 318 -14.08 13.15 -15.63
C ILE A 318 -13.16 14.20 -14.96
N LEU A 319 -11.98 13.80 -14.50
CA LEU A 319 -11.00 14.70 -13.90
C LEU A 319 -10.56 15.80 -14.87
N GLN A 320 -10.35 15.45 -16.15
CA GLN A 320 -9.99 16.42 -17.18
C GLN A 320 -11.12 17.43 -17.41
N ARG A 321 -12.37 16.96 -17.59
CA ARG A 321 -13.54 17.84 -17.70
C ARG A 321 -13.74 18.74 -16.48
N SER A 322 -13.45 18.24 -15.28
CA SER A 322 -13.52 19.01 -14.04
C SER A 322 -12.52 20.17 -14.07
N LYS A 323 -11.25 19.91 -14.44
CA LYS A 323 -10.21 20.94 -14.55
C LYS A 323 -10.56 22.02 -15.57
N GLU A 324 -11.12 21.63 -16.71
CA GLU A 324 -11.57 22.56 -17.74
C GLU A 324 -12.72 23.45 -17.23
N ARG A 325 -13.72 22.86 -16.55
CA ARG A 325 -14.80 23.61 -15.89
C ARG A 325 -14.28 24.56 -14.81
N ALA A 326 -13.28 24.15 -14.03
CA ALA A 326 -12.69 24.98 -12.98
C ALA A 326 -12.03 26.25 -13.56
N ILE A 327 -11.40 26.17 -14.74
CA ILE A 327 -10.85 27.35 -15.43
C ILE A 327 -11.98 28.32 -15.82
N VAL A 328 -13.07 27.80 -16.38
CA VAL A 328 -14.23 28.61 -16.78
C VAL A 328 -14.89 29.28 -15.57
N PHE A 329 -15.10 28.53 -14.49
CA PHE A 329 -15.73 29.08 -13.30
C PHE A 329 -14.86 30.10 -12.58
N LYS A 330 -13.53 29.93 -12.53
CA LYS A 330 -12.62 30.95 -11.98
C LYS A 330 -12.74 32.28 -12.73
N ARG A 331 -12.83 32.24 -14.07
CA ARG A 331 -13.10 33.45 -14.87
C ARG A 331 -14.44 34.08 -14.52
N ARG A 332 -15.48 33.29 -14.29
CA ARG A 332 -16.81 33.78 -13.89
C ARG A 332 -16.85 34.39 -12.49
N VAL A 333 -15.98 33.96 -11.59
CA VAL A 333 -15.81 34.58 -10.27
C VAL A 333 -15.20 35.99 -10.39
N GLU A 334 -14.35 36.21 -11.39
CA GLU A 334 -13.70 37.51 -11.66
C GLU A 334 -14.61 38.51 -12.40
N LEU A 335 -15.76 38.07 -12.92
CA LEU A 335 -16.73 38.96 -13.59
C LEU A 335 -17.36 39.95 -12.59
N PRO A 336 -17.82 41.13 -13.05
CA PRO A 336 -18.60 42.04 -12.22
C PRO A 336 -19.83 41.34 -11.62
N VAL A 337 -20.18 41.66 -10.37
CA VAL A 337 -21.33 41.04 -9.67
C VAL A 337 -22.66 41.26 -10.42
N SER A 338 -22.75 42.30 -11.24
CA SER A 338 -23.91 42.60 -12.10
C SER A 338 -24.01 41.72 -13.35
N ASP A 339 -22.96 40.97 -13.69
CA ASP A 339 -22.95 40.05 -14.83
C ASP A 339 -23.81 38.81 -14.53
N SER A 340 -24.64 38.41 -15.49
CA SER A 340 -25.53 37.25 -15.32
C SER A 340 -24.78 35.92 -15.24
N GLU A 341 -23.54 35.85 -15.72
CA GLU A 341 -22.66 34.69 -15.60
C GLU A 341 -21.80 34.71 -14.33
N HIS A 342 -21.85 35.78 -13.53
CA HIS A 342 -21.06 35.88 -12.31
C HIS A 342 -21.38 34.74 -11.33
N ILE A 343 -20.33 34.13 -10.78
CA ILE A 343 -20.44 33.09 -9.75
C ILE A 343 -19.84 33.63 -8.46
N GLN A 344 -20.57 33.53 -7.35
CA GLN A 344 -20.04 33.89 -6.05
C GLN A 344 -18.84 32.98 -5.69
N PRO A 345 -17.72 33.52 -5.16
CA PRO A 345 -16.55 32.70 -4.81
C PRO A 345 -16.89 31.50 -3.92
N ALA A 346 -17.81 31.66 -2.97
CA ALA A 346 -18.28 30.60 -2.07
C ALA A 346 -19.04 29.46 -2.77
N GLN A 347 -19.52 29.67 -3.99
CA GLN A 347 -20.27 28.68 -4.77
C GLN A 347 -19.39 27.87 -5.72
N LEU A 348 -18.15 28.30 -5.96
CA LEU A 348 -17.24 27.67 -6.93
C LEU A 348 -17.08 26.16 -6.66
N GLU A 349 -16.68 25.80 -5.44
CA GLU A 349 -16.44 24.42 -5.04
C GLU A 349 -17.72 23.58 -5.08
N ASN A 350 -18.84 24.11 -4.60
CA ASN A 350 -20.12 23.40 -4.63
C ASN A 350 -20.59 23.11 -6.06
N LYS A 351 -20.42 24.07 -6.98
CA LYS A 351 -20.76 23.88 -8.40
C LYS A 351 -19.86 22.84 -9.06
N LEU A 352 -18.55 22.84 -8.78
CA LEU A 352 -17.63 21.80 -9.26
C LEU A 352 -18.00 20.42 -8.70
N SER A 353 -18.29 20.34 -7.41
CA SER A 353 -18.65 19.08 -6.75
C SER A 353 -19.93 18.46 -7.31
N GLN A 354 -20.96 19.27 -7.55
CA GLN A 354 -22.20 18.83 -8.20
C GLN A 354 -21.96 18.35 -9.63
N ALA A 355 -21.12 19.07 -10.38
CA ALA A 355 -20.75 18.73 -11.74
C ALA A 355 -20.00 17.39 -11.81
N ILE A 356 -19.02 17.15 -10.92
CA ILE A 356 -18.31 15.88 -10.81
C ILE A 356 -19.27 14.75 -10.46
N THR A 357 -20.15 14.95 -9.48
CA THR A 357 -21.13 13.93 -9.06
C THR A 357 -22.05 13.54 -10.23
N SER A 358 -22.52 14.53 -11.00
CA SER A 358 -23.36 14.30 -12.18
C SER A 358 -22.62 13.52 -13.29
N ASP A 359 -21.36 13.87 -13.55
CA ASP A 359 -20.52 13.14 -14.50
C ASP A 359 -20.33 11.68 -14.07
N VAL A 360 -20.05 11.42 -12.79
CA VAL A 360 -19.88 10.06 -12.25
C VAL A 360 -21.16 9.23 -12.37
N SER A 361 -22.32 9.83 -12.10
CA SER A 361 -23.61 9.13 -12.20
C SER A 361 -24.04 8.87 -13.65
N SER A 362 -23.71 9.75 -14.58
CA SER A 362 -24.10 9.62 -15.99
C SER A 362 -23.19 8.70 -16.79
N THR A 363 -21.90 8.63 -16.42
CA THR A 363 -20.88 7.81 -17.09
C THR A 363 -21.16 6.32 -16.93
N SER A 364 -20.99 5.57 -18.03
CA SER A 364 -21.13 4.12 -18.05
C SER A 364 -19.75 3.45 -18.10
N LEU A 365 -19.64 2.29 -17.47
CA LEU A 365 -18.47 1.43 -17.45
C LEU A 365 -18.81 0.11 -18.14
N THR A 366 -18.04 -0.26 -19.16
CA THR A 366 -18.18 -1.55 -19.83
C THR A 366 -17.16 -2.53 -19.27
N LEU A 367 -17.64 -3.65 -18.74
CA LEU A 367 -16.82 -4.72 -18.17
C LEU A 367 -16.47 -5.75 -19.24
N HIS A 368 -15.34 -6.41 -19.04
CA HIS A 368 -14.92 -7.53 -19.88
C HIS A 368 -16.00 -8.64 -19.86
N PRO A 369 -16.28 -9.31 -21.00
CA PRO A 369 -17.34 -10.33 -21.07
C PRO A 369 -17.20 -11.48 -20.07
N GLN A 370 -15.95 -11.80 -19.71
CA GLN A 370 -15.59 -12.84 -18.74
C GLN A 370 -15.19 -12.29 -17.37
N SER A 371 -15.50 -11.02 -17.08
CA SER A 371 -15.18 -10.42 -15.79
C SER A 371 -15.85 -11.19 -14.64
N PRO A 372 -15.14 -11.46 -13.53
CA PRO A 372 -15.76 -12.01 -12.31
C PRO A 372 -16.93 -11.15 -11.81
N TRP A 373 -16.92 -9.85 -12.13
CA TRP A 373 -17.97 -8.89 -11.77
C TRP A 373 -19.27 -9.07 -12.57
N ARG A 374 -19.26 -9.85 -13.68
CA ARG A 374 -20.46 -10.14 -14.49
C ARG A 374 -21.55 -10.87 -13.70
N ALA A 375 -21.20 -11.55 -12.62
CA ALA A 375 -22.17 -12.18 -11.72
C ALA A 375 -23.02 -11.15 -10.96
N LEU A 376 -22.44 -9.97 -10.68
CA LEU A 376 -23.12 -8.85 -10.01
C LEU A 376 -23.74 -7.87 -11.04
N TYR A 377 -23.18 -7.81 -12.25
CA TYR A 377 -23.66 -6.97 -13.35
C TYR A 377 -23.99 -7.83 -14.60
N PRO A 378 -25.23 -8.33 -14.72
CA PRO A 378 -25.66 -9.17 -15.85
C PRO A 378 -25.55 -8.45 -17.19
N ASP A 379 -25.74 -7.13 -17.18
CA ASP A 379 -25.52 -6.25 -18.32
C ASP A 379 -24.02 -5.95 -18.45
N SER A 380 -23.46 -6.02 -19.66
CA SER A 380 -22.01 -5.78 -19.90
C SER A 380 -21.57 -4.36 -19.56
N THR A 381 -22.56 -3.49 -19.34
CA THR A 381 -22.38 -2.07 -19.07
C THR A 381 -23.15 -1.72 -17.79
N THR A 382 -22.47 -1.09 -16.83
CA THR A 382 -23.05 -0.60 -15.58
C THR A 382 -22.78 0.90 -15.43
N LYS A 383 -23.50 1.59 -14.54
CA LYS A 383 -23.19 2.99 -14.22
C LYS A 383 -21.96 3.07 -13.33
N LEU A 384 -21.07 4.02 -13.63
CA LEU A 384 -19.82 4.19 -12.91
C LEU A 384 -20.07 4.45 -11.40
N GLY A 385 -21.03 5.32 -11.08
CA GLY A 385 -21.42 5.57 -9.69
C GLY A 385 -21.88 4.30 -8.95
N THR A 386 -22.67 3.45 -9.59
CA THR A 386 -23.12 2.16 -9.03
C THR A 386 -21.93 1.25 -8.76
N PHE A 387 -21.06 1.07 -9.76
CA PHE A 387 -19.85 0.26 -9.65
C PHE A 387 -18.96 0.71 -8.47
N ILE A 388 -18.71 2.01 -8.34
CA ILE A 388 -17.91 2.58 -7.24
C ILE A 388 -18.55 2.25 -5.88
N SER A 389 -19.86 2.48 -5.74
CA SER A 389 -20.56 2.29 -4.47
C SER A 389 -20.62 0.83 -4.02
N GLU A 390 -20.85 -0.10 -4.95
CA GLU A 390 -20.93 -1.54 -4.65
C GLU A 390 -19.55 -2.16 -4.38
N ASN A 391 -18.48 -1.53 -4.86
CA ASN A 391 -17.10 -1.81 -4.46
C ASN A 391 -16.76 -1.29 -3.05
N GLY A 392 -17.69 -0.60 -2.37
CA GLY A 392 -17.48 -0.02 -1.05
C GLY A 392 -16.63 1.26 -1.07
N TRP A 393 -16.47 1.89 -2.24
CA TRP A 393 -15.71 3.11 -2.40
C TRP A 393 -16.59 4.36 -2.24
N LEU A 394 -15.99 5.44 -1.75
CA LEU A 394 -16.61 6.74 -1.64
C LEU A 394 -16.81 7.32 -3.05
N ALA A 395 -18.03 7.77 -3.33
CA ALA A 395 -18.33 8.46 -4.58
C ALA A 395 -17.49 9.74 -4.68
N PRO A 396 -16.64 9.88 -5.73
CA PRO A 396 -15.77 11.02 -5.85
C PRO A 396 -16.58 12.28 -6.18
N ASN A 397 -16.28 13.37 -5.47
CA ASN A 397 -16.98 14.64 -5.59
C ASN A 397 -16.02 15.84 -5.67
N SER A 398 -14.73 15.57 -5.86
CA SER A 398 -13.66 16.56 -5.99
C SER A 398 -12.53 15.99 -6.85
N ASP A 399 -11.67 16.87 -7.37
CA ASP A 399 -10.48 16.48 -8.13
C ASP A 399 -9.53 15.60 -7.30
N ASP A 400 -9.41 15.89 -6.01
CA ASP A 400 -8.59 15.11 -5.07
C ASP A 400 -9.19 13.71 -4.84
N ALA A 401 -10.52 13.59 -4.76
CA ALA A 401 -11.20 12.31 -4.61
C ALA A 401 -11.06 11.45 -5.88
N LEU A 402 -11.23 12.05 -7.07
CA LEU A 402 -10.99 11.38 -8.36
C LEU A 402 -9.53 10.91 -8.47
N THR A 403 -8.58 11.80 -8.16
CA THR A 403 -7.15 11.48 -8.20
C THR A 403 -6.80 10.38 -7.19
N SER A 404 -7.37 10.43 -5.99
CA SER A 404 -7.14 9.41 -4.96
C SER A 404 -7.71 8.06 -5.38
N LEU A 405 -8.89 8.02 -6.00
CA LEU A 405 -9.46 6.78 -6.50
C LEU A 405 -8.62 6.17 -7.63
N VAL A 406 -8.17 6.99 -8.60
CA VAL A 406 -7.25 6.55 -9.65
C VAL A 406 -5.93 6.02 -9.06
N GLN A 407 -5.37 6.72 -8.07
CA GLN A 407 -4.15 6.28 -7.40
C GLN A 407 -4.37 4.97 -6.63
N ALA A 408 -5.48 4.81 -5.94
CA ALA A 408 -5.77 3.62 -5.14
C ALA A 408 -5.88 2.36 -6.03
N VAL A 409 -6.58 2.45 -7.17
CA VAL A 409 -6.75 1.29 -8.08
C VAL A 409 -5.51 0.98 -8.92
N THR A 410 -4.59 1.93 -9.08
CA THR A 410 -3.32 1.73 -9.79
C THR A 410 -2.18 1.31 -8.87
N GLN A 411 -2.31 1.54 -7.57
CA GLN A 411 -1.26 1.22 -6.62
C GLN A 411 -1.16 -0.29 -6.39
N PRO A 412 0.05 -0.85 -6.37
CA PRO A 412 0.23 -2.24 -6.01
C PRO A 412 -0.20 -2.47 -4.55
N ALA A 413 -0.77 -3.64 -4.31
CA ALA A 413 -1.09 -4.12 -2.98
C ALA A 413 0.14 -4.03 -2.06
N LEU A 414 -0.11 -3.68 -0.80
CA LEU A 414 0.93 -3.60 0.21
C LEU A 414 1.46 -5.00 0.50
N ALA A 415 2.78 -5.16 0.46
CA ALA A 415 3.43 -6.37 0.92
C ALA A 415 3.35 -6.42 2.45
N THR A 416 2.81 -7.51 2.99
CA THR A 416 2.83 -7.78 4.44
C THR A 416 4.03 -8.66 4.78
N PRO A 417 4.79 -8.32 5.83
CA PRO A 417 5.86 -9.21 6.28
C PRO A 417 5.27 -10.47 6.94
N PRO A 418 6.02 -11.59 7.02
CA PRO A 418 5.55 -12.80 7.71
C PRO A 418 5.15 -12.48 9.16
N GLN A 419 3.99 -12.93 9.63
CA GLN A 419 3.39 -12.56 10.94
C GLN A 419 3.01 -11.07 11.09
N GLY A 420 2.84 -10.33 9.98
CA GLY A 420 2.24 -8.99 9.95
C GLY A 420 2.89 -7.98 10.89
N ASN A 421 2.10 -7.32 11.74
CA ASN A 421 2.59 -6.36 12.74
C ASN A 421 3.15 -7.01 14.03
N LEU A 422 3.42 -8.33 14.02
CA LEU A 422 3.92 -9.10 15.17
C LEU A 422 2.99 -9.08 16.40
N GLY A 423 1.72 -8.68 16.24
CA GLY A 423 0.74 -8.68 17.33
C GLY A 423 0.13 -10.05 17.62
N GLY A 424 0.20 -10.98 16.66
CA GLY A 424 -0.45 -12.29 16.77
C GLY A 424 -1.94 -12.16 17.08
N ALA A 425 -2.44 -12.92 18.05
CA ALA A 425 -3.85 -12.87 18.45
C ALA A 425 -4.31 -11.48 18.99
N LEU A 426 -3.38 -10.59 19.36
CA LEU A 426 -3.70 -9.19 19.73
C LEU A 426 -3.99 -8.29 18.51
N SER A 427 -3.83 -8.82 17.30
CA SER A 427 -4.00 -8.09 16.03
C SER A 427 -4.84 -8.88 15.02
N TRP A 428 -5.57 -9.90 15.49
CA TRP A 428 -6.64 -10.51 14.71
C TRP A 428 -7.73 -9.48 14.36
N PRO A 429 -8.54 -9.73 13.30
CA PRO A 429 -9.65 -8.86 12.94
C PRO A 429 -10.58 -8.57 14.12
N ILE A 430 -10.78 -9.58 14.98
CA ILE A 430 -11.36 -9.44 16.31
C ILE A 430 -10.22 -9.71 17.32
N PRO A 431 -9.57 -8.67 17.86
CA PRO A 431 -8.46 -8.86 18.77
C PRO A 431 -8.93 -9.41 20.12
N LEU A 432 -8.04 -10.08 20.84
CA LEU A 432 -8.32 -10.48 22.23
C LEU A 432 -8.69 -9.25 23.08
N ASN A 433 -9.83 -9.31 23.75
CA ASN A 433 -10.25 -8.25 24.67
C ASN A 433 -9.37 -8.23 25.94
N ASP A 434 -9.54 -7.22 26.80
CA ASP A 434 -8.72 -7.05 28.00
C ASP A 434 -8.86 -8.20 29.01
N ALA A 435 -10.03 -8.85 29.09
CA ALA A 435 -10.28 -9.98 29.98
C ALA A 435 -9.55 -11.25 29.49
N ASP A 436 -9.59 -11.52 28.20
CA ASP A 436 -8.88 -12.65 27.59
C ASP A 436 -7.36 -12.44 27.65
N GLN A 437 -6.89 -11.22 27.40
CA GLN A 437 -5.49 -10.86 27.62
C GLN A 437 -5.06 -11.07 29.09
N SER A 438 -5.94 -10.75 30.06
CA SER A 438 -5.69 -11.06 31.47
C SER A 438 -5.56 -12.55 31.70
N SER A 439 -6.50 -13.32 31.18
CA SER A 439 -6.54 -14.77 31.34
C SER A 439 -5.31 -15.45 30.72
N VAL A 440 -4.83 -14.98 29.56
CA VAL A 440 -3.58 -15.44 28.95
C VAL A 440 -2.40 -15.19 29.88
N LEU A 441 -2.31 -13.98 30.44
CA LEU A 441 -1.24 -13.61 31.36
C LEU A 441 -1.30 -14.40 32.67
N ASP A 442 -2.49 -14.63 33.22
CA ASP A 442 -2.69 -15.43 34.43
C ASP A 442 -2.31 -16.89 34.18
N ALA A 443 -2.70 -17.45 33.02
CA ALA A 443 -2.28 -18.79 32.62
C ALA A 443 -0.76 -18.95 32.57
N ILE A 444 -0.05 -17.92 32.11
CA ILE A 444 1.42 -17.90 32.06
C ILE A 444 2.02 -17.71 33.46
N THR A 445 1.51 -16.75 34.22
CA THR A 445 2.07 -16.34 35.52
C THR A 445 1.74 -17.28 36.66
N GLN A 446 0.69 -18.09 36.56
CA GLN A 446 0.26 -19.06 37.57
C GLN A 446 0.65 -20.50 37.22
N ASN A 447 1.50 -20.70 36.19
CA ASN A 447 1.82 -22.02 35.62
C ASN A 447 0.57 -22.82 35.19
N GLY A 448 -0.51 -22.13 34.83
CA GLY A 448 -1.76 -22.75 34.39
C GLY A 448 -1.71 -23.37 32.99
N LEU A 449 -0.51 -23.55 32.42
CA LEU A 449 -0.23 -24.19 31.13
C LEU A 449 0.57 -25.49 31.30
N GLY A 450 1.10 -25.79 32.49
CA GLY A 450 1.90 -26.99 32.75
C GLY A 450 3.26 -27.02 32.03
N ILE A 451 3.83 -25.85 31.71
CA ILE A 451 5.11 -25.74 30.99
C ILE A 451 6.24 -25.52 32.00
N GLY A 452 7.16 -26.49 32.10
CA GLY A 452 8.33 -26.40 32.98
C GLY A 452 9.20 -25.16 32.68
N GLY A 453 9.52 -24.38 33.72
CA GLY A 453 10.25 -23.11 33.58
C GLY A 453 9.37 -21.87 33.37
N LEU A 454 8.04 -22.03 33.32
CA LEU A 454 7.06 -20.96 33.40
C LEU A 454 6.19 -21.12 34.67
N PRO A 455 5.95 -20.05 35.46
CA PRO A 455 6.57 -18.74 35.38
C PRO A 455 8.01 -18.81 35.90
N SER A 456 8.98 -18.28 35.14
CA SER A 456 10.39 -18.50 35.50
C SER A 456 10.76 -17.93 36.87
N ASP A 457 10.38 -16.68 37.21
CA ASP A 457 10.93 -15.91 38.36
C ASP A 457 11.01 -14.40 38.02
N LYS A 458 9.89 -13.77 37.63
CA LYS A 458 9.85 -12.33 37.25
C LYS A 458 10.66 -11.94 35.99
N LYS A 459 11.33 -12.88 35.31
CA LYS A 459 12.09 -12.61 34.07
C LYS A 459 11.23 -12.53 32.80
N GLY A 460 9.96 -12.93 32.84
CA GLY A 460 9.00 -12.77 31.73
C GLY A 460 9.11 -13.81 30.61
N VAL A 461 8.10 -13.86 29.73
CA VAL A 461 7.97 -14.86 28.65
C VAL A 461 9.16 -14.82 27.68
N LEU A 462 9.60 -13.61 27.30
CA LEU A 462 10.69 -13.46 26.34
C LEU A 462 11.99 -14.10 26.82
N ASN A 463 12.36 -13.93 28.09
CA ASN A 463 13.58 -14.51 28.64
C ASN A 463 13.49 -16.04 28.73
N TYR A 464 12.31 -16.60 29.04
CA TYR A 464 12.08 -18.04 29.00
C TYR A 464 12.29 -18.62 27.59
N LEU A 465 11.68 -17.97 26.58
CA LEU A 465 11.79 -18.39 25.18
C LEU A 465 13.19 -18.21 24.60
N ALA A 466 13.88 -17.12 24.96
CA ALA A 466 15.23 -16.83 24.50
C ALA A 466 16.32 -17.64 25.24
N HIS A 467 15.98 -18.39 26.29
CA HIS A 467 16.96 -19.16 27.04
C HIS A 467 17.59 -20.26 26.17
N ASN A 468 18.92 -20.18 25.99
CA ASN A 468 19.75 -20.97 25.08
C ASN A 468 19.51 -20.72 23.58
N LEU A 469 18.84 -19.64 23.21
CA LEU A 469 18.73 -19.22 21.81
C LEU A 469 20.09 -18.69 21.32
N LYS A 470 20.65 -19.35 20.30
CA LYS A 470 21.86 -18.91 19.61
C LYS A 470 21.47 -18.21 18.32
N LEU A 471 21.68 -16.90 18.27
CA LEU A 471 21.41 -16.10 17.08
C LEU A 471 22.65 -16.02 16.18
N THR A 472 22.43 -16.10 14.86
CA THR A 472 23.46 -15.81 13.86
C THR A 472 23.84 -14.33 13.89
N GLN A 473 24.86 -13.94 13.11
CA GLN A 473 25.22 -12.52 12.98
C GLN A 473 24.11 -11.71 12.30
N GLU A 474 23.50 -12.27 11.25
CA GLU A 474 22.40 -11.63 10.52
C GLU A 474 21.17 -11.43 11.41
N GLU A 475 20.77 -12.46 12.15
CA GLU A 475 19.64 -12.38 13.09
C GLU A 475 19.87 -11.35 14.19
N ARG A 476 21.10 -11.19 14.67
CA ARG A 476 21.44 -10.16 15.68
C ARG A 476 21.31 -8.73 15.14
N GLN A 477 21.54 -8.53 13.85
CA GLN A 477 21.43 -7.23 13.19
C GLN A 477 20.01 -6.93 12.72
N ASN A 478 19.17 -7.96 12.57
CA ASN A 478 17.79 -7.84 12.11
C ASN A 478 16.81 -8.28 13.22
N PRO A 479 16.20 -7.32 13.96
CA PRO A 479 15.28 -7.62 15.05
C PRO A 479 14.12 -8.56 14.66
N ARG A 480 13.65 -8.49 13.42
CA ARG A 480 12.56 -9.34 12.94
C ARG A 480 13.03 -10.78 12.69
N ALA A 481 14.22 -10.94 12.10
CA ALA A 481 14.82 -12.27 11.91
C ALA A 481 15.09 -12.96 13.27
N ALA A 482 15.58 -12.22 14.27
CA ALA A 482 15.71 -12.74 15.64
C ALA A 482 14.38 -13.23 16.23
N LEU A 483 13.28 -12.50 16.01
CA LEU A 483 11.95 -12.92 16.46
C LEU A 483 11.46 -14.16 15.70
N GLN A 484 11.73 -14.27 14.40
CA GLN A 484 11.38 -15.46 13.61
C GLN A 484 12.15 -16.69 14.09
N ALA A 485 13.46 -16.56 14.35
CA ALA A 485 14.28 -17.62 14.93
C ALA A 485 13.74 -18.05 16.31
N LEU A 486 13.32 -17.10 17.14
CA LEU A 486 12.70 -17.37 18.44
C LEU A 486 11.38 -18.14 18.28
N LEU A 487 10.50 -17.71 17.38
CA LEU A 487 9.21 -18.36 17.12
C LEU A 487 9.36 -19.77 16.53
N ALA A 488 10.45 -20.05 15.84
CA ALA A 488 10.76 -21.37 15.31
C ALA A 488 11.20 -22.37 16.39
N THR A 489 11.54 -21.92 17.61
CA THR A 489 12.01 -22.81 18.67
C THR A 489 10.90 -23.75 19.18
N PRO A 490 11.24 -24.98 19.61
CA PRO A 490 10.27 -25.88 20.23
C PRO A 490 9.57 -25.29 21.46
N LYS A 491 10.28 -24.44 22.24
CA LYS A 491 9.69 -23.75 23.40
C LYS A 491 8.59 -22.77 23.01
N ALA A 492 8.81 -22.00 21.94
CA ALA A 492 7.83 -21.05 21.42
C ALA A 492 6.60 -21.81 20.88
N GLN A 493 6.83 -22.85 20.09
CA GLN A 493 5.74 -23.69 19.56
C GLN A 493 4.92 -24.36 20.67
N ALA A 494 5.58 -24.88 21.71
CA ALA A 494 4.90 -25.48 22.86
C ALA A 494 4.04 -24.47 23.64
N LEU A 495 4.54 -23.23 23.82
CA LEU A 495 3.77 -22.17 24.46
C LEU A 495 2.51 -21.80 23.66
N GLY A 496 2.67 -21.56 22.35
CA GLY A 496 1.56 -21.25 21.46
C GLY A 496 0.49 -22.34 21.46
N LEU A 497 0.91 -23.61 21.36
CA LEU A 497 0.01 -24.76 21.37
C LEU A 497 -0.74 -24.91 22.70
N ALA A 498 -0.07 -24.69 23.84
CA ALA A 498 -0.72 -24.75 25.14
C ALA A 498 -1.77 -23.65 25.32
N LEU A 499 -1.49 -22.43 24.85
CA LEU A 499 -2.44 -21.33 24.87
C LEU A 499 -3.63 -21.60 23.94
N GLU A 500 -3.38 -22.03 22.70
CA GLU A 500 -4.43 -22.39 21.74
C GLU A 500 -5.40 -23.41 22.34
N ARG A 501 -4.87 -24.48 22.96
CA ARG A 501 -5.68 -25.53 23.61
C ARG A 501 -6.49 -24.98 24.79
N LYS A 502 -5.89 -24.16 25.64
CA LYS A 502 -6.55 -23.60 26.82
C LYS A 502 -7.72 -22.69 26.46
N PHE A 503 -7.54 -21.87 25.43
CA PHE A 503 -8.54 -20.90 24.98
C PHE A 503 -9.42 -21.41 23.83
N LYS A 504 -9.29 -22.69 23.46
CA LYS A 504 -10.03 -23.34 22.36
C LYS A 504 -9.94 -22.53 21.04
N GLY A 505 -8.77 -21.98 20.76
CA GLY A 505 -8.51 -21.22 19.53
C GLY A 505 -8.61 -22.11 18.29
N PHE A 506 -8.86 -21.50 17.13
CA PHE A 506 -8.85 -22.22 15.85
C PHE A 506 -7.44 -22.77 15.57
N SER A 507 -7.33 -24.08 15.31
CA SER A 507 -6.04 -24.75 15.11
C SER A 507 -5.53 -24.64 13.68
N ASN A 508 -4.44 -23.91 13.48
CA ASN A 508 -3.56 -24.00 12.31
C ASN A 508 -2.13 -23.56 12.68
N PRO A 509 -1.08 -23.90 11.90
CA PRO A 509 0.31 -23.57 12.25
C PRO A 509 0.61 -22.07 12.47
N ASP A 510 -0.15 -21.18 11.82
CA ASP A 510 -0.03 -19.73 12.03
C ASP A 510 -0.67 -19.29 13.36
N SER A 511 -1.75 -19.95 13.78
CA SER A 511 -2.41 -19.75 15.08
C SER A 511 -1.45 -19.98 16.27
N ILE A 512 -0.60 -21.00 16.21
CA ILE A 512 0.40 -21.28 17.26
C ILE A 512 1.38 -20.11 17.42
N LYS A 513 1.87 -19.55 16.30
CA LYS A 513 2.76 -18.39 16.32
C LYS A 513 2.04 -17.14 16.82
N ASP A 514 0.78 -16.96 16.43
CA ASP A 514 -0.06 -15.84 16.86
C ASP A 514 -0.32 -15.83 18.36
N TRP A 515 -0.60 -16.99 18.96
CA TRP A 515 -0.73 -17.11 20.42
C TRP A 515 0.58 -16.83 21.15
N THR A 516 1.71 -17.27 20.58
CA THR A 516 3.04 -17.00 21.15
C THR A 516 3.37 -15.51 21.10
N LEU A 517 3.10 -14.84 19.98
CA LEU A 517 3.28 -13.40 19.81
C LEU A 517 2.35 -12.61 20.75
N ALA A 518 1.11 -13.05 20.92
CA ALA A 518 0.19 -12.44 21.86
C ALA A 518 0.70 -12.55 23.31
N ALA A 519 1.19 -13.71 23.72
CA ALA A 519 1.80 -13.91 25.04
C ALA A 519 3.04 -13.03 25.25
N LEU A 520 3.91 -12.94 24.24
CA LEU A 520 5.08 -12.05 24.26
C LEU A 520 4.68 -10.58 24.40
N GLY A 521 3.79 -10.10 23.54
CA GLY A 521 3.33 -8.71 23.54
C GLY A 521 2.61 -8.35 24.84
N ALA A 522 1.72 -9.21 25.32
CA ALA A 522 1.01 -9.01 26.58
C ALA A 522 1.99 -8.98 27.75
N SER A 523 2.91 -9.95 27.86
CA SER A 523 3.88 -10.04 28.96
C SER A 523 4.86 -8.86 28.97
N LEU A 524 5.37 -8.46 27.81
CA LEU A 524 6.30 -7.34 27.68
C LEU A 524 5.63 -6.00 28.02
N ASP A 525 4.36 -5.82 27.67
CA ASP A 525 3.60 -4.57 27.89
C ASP A 525 2.82 -4.55 29.22
N GLN A 526 3.03 -5.53 30.11
CA GLN A 526 2.45 -5.53 31.46
C GLN A 526 2.98 -4.35 32.30
N PRO A 527 2.10 -3.52 32.88
CA PRO A 527 2.51 -2.46 33.80
C PRO A 527 3.04 -3.06 35.11
N LYS A 528 4.07 -2.44 35.71
CA LYS A 528 4.63 -2.88 37.01
C LYS A 528 3.73 -2.53 38.21
N VAL A 529 2.77 -1.64 38.02
CA VAL A 529 1.79 -1.19 39.01
C VAL A 529 0.40 -1.49 38.46
N ALA A 530 -0.55 -1.86 39.32
CA ALA A 530 -1.94 -2.11 38.94
C ALA A 530 -2.65 -0.81 38.52
N THR A 531 -2.28 -0.27 37.36
CA THR A 531 -3.03 0.76 36.66
C THR A 531 -4.08 0.08 35.78
N SER A 532 -5.31 0.60 35.78
CA SER A 532 -6.38 0.11 34.90
C SER A 532 -5.89 0.00 33.45
N ARG A 533 -6.05 -1.18 32.85
CA ARG A 533 -5.69 -1.44 31.44
C ARG A 533 -6.56 -0.65 30.45
N LEU A 534 -7.71 -0.16 30.92
CA LEU A 534 -8.68 0.64 30.16
C LEU A 534 -8.14 2.03 29.78
N ASN A 535 -7.10 2.54 30.45
CA ASN A 535 -6.52 3.88 30.19
C ASN A 535 -5.10 3.76 29.61
N ARG A 536 -4.93 2.94 28.57
CA ARG A 536 -3.63 2.72 27.93
C ARG A 536 -3.27 3.90 27.04
N VAL A 537 -2.47 4.82 27.56
CA VAL A 537 -2.01 6.00 26.81
C VAL A 537 -1.31 5.57 25.52
N ARG A 538 -1.73 6.15 24.37
CA ARG A 538 -1.22 5.80 23.03
C ARG A 538 0.31 5.94 22.91
N THR A 539 0.89 6.89 23.64
CA THR A 539 2.32 7.22 23.61
C THR A 539 3.19 6.34 24.54
N ARG A 540 2.65 5.28 25.16
CA ARG A 540 3.37 4.44 26.13
C ARG A 540 3.46 2.98 25.73
N VAL A 541 4.66 2.43 25.92
CA VAL A 541 5.03 1.05 25.56
C VAL A 541 5.93 0.46 26.64
N ALA A 542 5.55 -0.65 27.27
CA ALA A 542 6.29 -1.31 28.36
C ALA A 542 6.70 -0.33 29.50
N GLY A 543 5.83 0.64 29.79
CA GLY A 543 6.06 1.72 30.77
C GLY A 543 6.98 2.86 30.30
N PHE A 544 7.59 2.74 29.12
CA PHE A 544 8.36 3.80 28.49
C PHE A 544 7.42 4.80 27.79
N ASN A 545 7.64 6.10 27.99
CA ASN A 545 6.89 7.15 27.30
C ASN A 545 7.66 7.61 26.06
N LEU A 546 7.14 7.29 24.88
CA LEU A 546 7.70 7.69 23.58
C LEU A 546 7.66 9.21 23.42
N ALA A 547 6.62 9.87 23.96
CA ALA A 547 6.34 11.30 23.85
C ALA A 547 6.88 12.17 24.99
N ARG A 548 7.77 11.64 25.86
CA ARG A 548 8.31 12.42 26.99
C ARG A 548 9.04 13.67 26.49
N GLN A 549 9.03 14.73 27.28
CA GLN A 549 9.62 16.04 26.93
C GLN A 549 11.07 15.95 26.42
N GLY A 550 11.89 15.07 26.98
CA GLY A 550 13.27 14.86 26.53
C GLY A 550 13.43 14.29 25.11
N HIS A 551 12.35 13.84 24.47
CA HIS A 551 12.34 13.37 23.08
C HIS A 551 11.80 14.40 22.08
N TRP A 552 11.23 15.51 22.54
CA TRP A 552 10.72 16.53 21.64
C TRP A 552 11.86 17.10 20.79
N GLY A 553 11.63 17.23 19.48
CA GLY A 553 12.66 17.66 18.54
C GLY A 553 13.81 16.65 18.37
N LYS A 554 13.69 15.40 18.83
CA LYS A 554 14.69 14.35 18.58
C LYS A 554 14.29 13.45 17.40
N PRO A 555 15.27 12.89 16.66
CA PRO A 555 15.00 11.89 15.62
C PRO A 555 14.42 10.59 16.19
N ALA A 556 13.62 9.87 15.40
CA ALA A 556 13.02 8.58 15.76
C ALA A 556 14.02 7.57 16.35
N ALA A 557 15.20 7.45 15.72
CA ALA A 557 16.26 6.54 16.16
C ALA A 557 16.73 6.81 17.60
N THR A 558 16.68 8.07 18.06
CA THR A 558 17.01 8.43 19.45
C THR A 558 15.98 7.87 20.42
N VAL A 559 14.69 7.95 20.06
CA VAL A 559 13.58 7.42 20.87
C VAL A 559 13.67 5.89 20.95
N VAL A 560 13.91 5.22 19.82
CA VAL A 560 14.09 3.75 19.76
C VAL A 560 15.28 3.30 20.61
N LYS A 561 16.43 3.99 20.53
CA LYS A 561 17.59 3.71 21.39
C LYS A 561 17.27 3.88 22.87
N GLY A 562 16.48 4.90 23.21
CA GLY A 562 15.96 5.12 24.56
C GLY A 562 15.08 3.97 25.05
N LEU A 563 14.18 3.46 24.21
CA LEU A 563 13.34 2.30 24.52
C LEU A 563 14.19 1.05 24.75
N ILE A 564 15.16 0.74 23.88
CA ILE A 564 16.05 -0.42 24.03
C ILE A 564 16.78 -0.35 25.38
N SER A 565 17.33 0.82 25.71
CA SER A 565 18.02 1.04 26.99
C SER A 565 17.08 0.84 28.19
N HIS A 566 15.84 1.30 28.09
CA HIS A 566 14.81 1.10 29.11
C HIS A 566 14.44 -0.38 29.29
N LEU A 567 14.35 -1.16 28.21
CA LEU A 567 14.04 -2.60 28.28
C LEU A 567 15.15 -3.38 29.00
N ILE A 568 16.42 -3.02 28.79
CA ILE A 568 17.55 -3.63 29.49
C ILE A 568 17.50 -3.27 30.98
N ALA A 569 17.43 -1.98 31.29
CA ALA A 569 17.52 -1.49 32.67
C ALA A 569 16.31 -1.85 33.52
N ASN A 570 15.09 -1.76 32.97
CA ASN A 570 13.86 -1.80 33.74
C ASN A 570 13.01 -3.06 33.51
N ARG A 571 13.28 -3.84 32.45
CA ARG A 571 12.51 -5.06 32.13
C ARG A 571 13.36 -6.34 32.17
N SER A 572 14.63 -6.23 32.57
CA SER A 572 15.57 -7.36 32.67
C SER A 572 15.71 -8.14 31.36
N ILE A 573 15.54 -7.47 30.22
CA ILE A 573 15.74 -8.07 28.91
C ILE A 573 17.24 -8.06 28.59
N SER A 574 17.77 -9.16 28.08
CA SER A 574 19.18 -9.23 27.69
C SER A 574 19.50 -8.22 26.59
N ALA A 575 20.73 -7.68 26.58
CA ALA A 575 21.16 -6.74 25.55
C ALA A 575 21.01 -7.30 24.12
N ALA A 576 21.19 -8.61 23.95
CA ALA A 576 21.01 -9.30 22.68
C ALA A 576 19.55 -9.31 22.19
N MET A 577 18.57 -9.43 23.09
CA MET A 577 17.14 -9.50 22.73
C MET A 577 16.41 -8.16 22.85
N ALA A 578 17.03 -7.14 23.45
CA ALA A 578 16.39 -5.83 23.63
C ALA A 578 15.97 -5.15 22.31
N PRO A 579 16.75 -5.20 21.21
CA PRO A 579 16.31 -4.70 19.91
C PRO A 579 15.08 -5.43 19.35
N ALA A 580 15.05 -6.76 19.47
CA ALA A 580 13.92 -7.60 19.06
C ALA A 580 12.66 -7.31 19.89
N ALA A 581 12.81 -7.14 21.21
CA ALA A 581 11.72 -6.77 22.10
C ALA A 581 11.15 -5.37 21.78
N ALA A 582 12.02 -4.39 21.52
CA ALA A 582 11.61 -3.05 21.10
C ALA A 582 10.86 -3.10 19.77
N HIS A 583 11.37 -3.87 18.79
CA HIS A 583 10.73 -4.04 17.48
C HIS A 583 9.33 -4.66 17.58
N LEU A 584 9.17 -5.73 18.36
CA LEU A 584 7.87 -6.38 18.60
C LEU A 584 6.87 -5.40 19.21
N LEU A 585 7.30 -4.65 20.24
CA LEU A 585 6.46 -3.70 20.94
C LEU A 585 6.03 -2.52 20.06
N LEU A 586 6.96 -1.96 19.28
CA LEU A 586 6.69 -0.85 18.37
C LEU A 586 5.80 -1.28 17.19
N SER A 587 5.95 -2.51 16.68
CA SER A 587 5.24 -2.97 15.48
C SER A 587 3.71 -2.86 15.59
N ARG A 588 3.16 -3.06 16.79
CA ARG A 588 1.71 -2.90 17.03
C ARG A 588 1.31 -1.52 17.57
N ARG A 589 2.22 -0.83 18.28
CA ARG A 589 1.87 0.36 19.09
C ARG A 589 2.29 1.68 18.49
N ALA A 590 3.44 1.70 17.82
CA ALA A 590 4.01 2.90 17.22
C ALA A 590 4.88 2.49 15.99
N PRO A 591 4.25 1.90 14.96
CA PRO A 591 4.95 1.38 13.78
C PRO A 591 5.71 2.45 13.00
N GLU A 592 5.40 3.73 13.19
CA GLU A 592 6.11 4.86 12.58
C GLU A 592 7.60 4.91 12.95
N PHE A 593 7.97 4.36 14.12
CA PHE A 593 9.37 4.25 14.54
C PHE A 593 10.13 3.12 13.84
N LEU A 594 9.44 2.28 13.05
CA LEU A 594 10.03 1.15 12.32
C LEU A 594 10.19 1.41 10.81
N VAL A 595 9.71 2.56 10.33
CA VAL A 595 9.94 2.99 8.95
C VAL A 595 11.45 3.16 8.71
N LYS A 596 11.92 2.70 7.55
CA LYS A 596 13.33 2.74 7.18
C LYS A 596 13.72 4.13 6.67
N ASP A 597 14.98 4.50 6.87
CA ASP A 597 15.58 5.70 6.28
C ASP A 597 14.83 7.01 6.58
N ILE A 598 14.31 7.14 7.82
CA ILE A 598 13.72 8.40 8.29
C ILE A 598 14.82 9.47 8.39
N PRO A 599 14.71 10.59 7.65
CA PRO A 599 15.71 11.64 7.73
C PRO A 599 15.80 12.27 9.13
N ALA A 600 17.00 12.66 9.57
CA ALA A 600 17.23 13.16 10.93
C ALA A 600 16.44 14.44 11.26
N GLN A 601 16.10 15.24 10.25
CA GLN A 601 15.26 16.43 10.38
C GLN A 601 13.78 16.13 10.64
N VAL A 602 13.33 14.89 10.43
CA VAL A 602 11.98 14.43 10.77
C VAL A 602 11.97 14.05 12.24
N THR A 603 11.80 15.07 13.09
CA THR A 603 11.89 14.93 14.54
C THR A 603 10.52 14.81 15.19
N TYR A 604 10.45 14.13 16.35
CA TYR A 604 9.20 13.97 17.11
C TYR A 604 8.53 15.33 17.39
N GLY A 605 7.26 15.46 17.01
CA GLY A 605 6.46 16.68 17.15
C GLY A 605 6.61 17.72 16.02
N SER A 606 7.40 17.44 14.99
CA SER A 606 7.44 18.27 13.77
C SER A 606 6.23 18.02 12.86
N HIS A 607 5.93 18.94 11.94
CA HIS A 607 4.89 18.71 10.92
C HIS A 607 5.21 17.48 10.03
N ALA A 608 6.49 17.26 9.72
CA ALA A 608 6.93 16.13 8.92
C ALA A 608 6.71 14.80 9.67
N TRP A 609 6.91 14.80 10.99
CA TRP A 609 6.59 13.65 11.85
C TRP A 609 5.09 13.38 11.90
N MET A 610 4.26 14.42 12.01
CA MET A 610 2.80 14.30 11.96
C MET A 610 2.30 13.68 10.64
N ASN A 611 2.86 14.12 9.50
CA ASN A 611 2.53 13.54 8.20
C ASN A 611 2.95 12.08 8.11
N LEU A 612 4.14 11.74 8.65
CA LEU A 612 4.63 10.37 8.71
C LEU A 612 3.70 9.47 9.54
N THR A 613 3.35 9.86 10.77
CA THR A 613 2.52 9.03 11.66
C THR A 613 1.12 8.80 11.09
N THR A 614 0.53 9.82 10.48
CA THR A 614 -0.77 9.72 9.79
C THR A 614 -0.69 8.74 8.61
N ALA A 615 0.35 8.86 7.77
CA ALA A 615 0.54 7.98 6.62
C ALA A 615 0.78 6.52 7.06
N VAL A 616 1.58 6.31 8.10
CA VAL A 616 1.84 4.97 8.65
C VAL A 616 0.55 4.36 9.20
N ALA A 617 -0.25 5.11 9.95
CA ALA A 617 -1.52 4.62 10.47
C ALA A 617 -2.47 4.14 9.35
N ARG A 618 -2.54 4.85 8.22
CA ARG A 618 -3.30 4.42 7.04
C ARG A 618 -2.75 3.11 6.45
N ILE A 619 -1.44 3.03 6.26
CA ILE A 619 -0.77 1.83 5.72
C ILE A 619 -1.02 0.62 6.62
N GLU A 620 -0.90 0.79 7.93
CA GLU A 620 -1.09 -0.26 8.93
C GLU A 620 -2.56 -0.70 9.07
N ALA A 621 -3.51 0.22 8.84
CA ALA A 621 -4.93 -0.11 8.77
C ALA A 621 -5.28 -0.98 7.54
N GLN A 622 -4.57 -0.78 6.43
CA GLN A 622 -4.76 -1.54 5.20
C GLN A 622 -4.00 -2.88 5.23
N ALA A 623 -2.76 -2.87 5.73
CA ALA A 623 -1.87 -4.03 5.75
C ALA A 623 -0.95 -3.99 6.98
N PRO A 624 -1.36 -4.61 8.10
CA PRO A 624 -0.57 -4.61 9.33
C PRO A 624 0.87 -5.11 9.13
N GLY A 625 1.84 -4.32 9.58
CA GLY A 625 3.28 -4.54 9.48
C GLY A 625 3.92 -4.04 8.19
N ALA A 626 3.16 -3.59 7.20
CA ALA A 626 3.70 -3.17 5.91
C ALA A 626 4.63 -1.95 6.01
N SER A 627 4.37 -1.01 6.93
CA SER A 627 5.19 0.21 7.06
C SER A 627 6.64 -0.10 7.46
N ALA A 628 6.87 -1.18 8.21
CA ALA A 628 8.21 -1.63 8.62
C ALA A 628 9.05 -2.17 7.45
N LEU A 629 8.43 -2.47 6.31
CA LEU A 629 9.14 -2.85 5.07
C LEU A 629 9.52 -1.63 4.22
N MET A 630 8.90 -0.48 4.48
CA MET A 630 9.00 0.71 3.64
C MET A 630 10.06 1.71 4.13
N THR A 631 10.58 2.45 3.17
CA THR A 631 11.37 3.67 3.42
C THR A 631 10.45 4.87 3.65
N PHE A 632 10.99 5.93 4.25
CA PHE A 632 10.29 7.19 4.46
C PHE A 632 9.66 7.75 3.16
N SER A 633 10.38 7.70 2.05
CA SER A 633 9.88 8.18 0.76
C SER A 633 8.75 7.33 0.20
N GLN A 634 8.81 6.01 0.38
CA GLN A 634 7.74 5.08 -0.02
C GLN A 634 6.46 5.32 0.79
N VAL A 635 6.59 5.55 2.10
CA VAL A 635 5.44 5.88 2.97
C VAL A 635 4.79 7.19 2.52
N LEU A 636 5.57 8.25 2.32
CA LEU A 636 5.03 9.55 1.89
C LEU A 636 4.42 9.50 0.48
N ALA A 637 4.96 8.68 -0.42
CA ALA A 637 4.39 8.49 -1.75
C ALA A 637 2.98 7.87 -1.71
N ARG A 638 2.64 7.12 -0.65
CA ARG A 638 1.29 6.59 -0.43
C ARG A 638 0.40 7.55 0.37
N ALA A 639 0.99 8.42 1.18
CA ALA A 639 0.26 9.46 1.92
C ALA A 639 -0.51 10.43 1.02
N THR A 640 -0.13 10.53 -0.27
CA THR A 640 -0.81 11.40 -1.24
C THR A 640 -2.19 10.88 -1.65
N THR A 641 -2.51 9.63 -1.35
CA THR A 641 -3.81 9.04 -1.65
C THR A 641 -4.74 9.26 -0.46
N SER A 642 -5.82 10.00 -0.68
CA SER A 642 -6.85 10.19 0.34
C SER A 642 -7.63 8.88 0.55
N PRO A 643 -8.23 8.68 1.74
CA PRO A 643 -9.12 7.56 1.99
C PRO A 643 -10.19 7.41 0.92
N ILE A 644 -10.33 6.20 0.36
CA ILE A 644 -11.35 5.90 -0.65
C ILE A 644 -12.49 5.07 -0.08
N THR A 645 -12.44 4.64 1.18
CA THR A 645 -13.53 3.97 1.88
C THR A 645 -13.91 4.68 3.18
N VAL A 646 -15.13 4.45 3.67
CA VAL A 646 -15.59 5.00 4.97
C VAL A 646 -14.70 4.52 6.12
N ARG A 647 -14.27 3.25 6.09
CA ARG A 647 -13.37 2.69 7.11
C ARG A 647 -12.03 3.40 7.12
N GLU A 648 -11.41 3.58 5.96
CA GLU A 648 -10.16 4.33 5.83
C GLU A 648 -10.33 5.77 6.30
N GLN A 649 -11.45 6.42 5.97
CA GLN A 649 -11.72 7.81 6.35
C GLN A 649 -11.80 7.97 7.87
N ARG A 650 -12.47 7.05 8.57
CA ARG A 650 -12.53 7.05 10.04
C ARG A 650 -11.15 6.85 10.66
N MET A 651 -10.38 5.91 10.14
CA MET A 651 -9.02 5.63 10.62
C MET A 651 -8.09 6.81 10.39
N ASP A 652 -8.18 7.44 9.22
CA ASP A 652 -7.40 8.62 8.88
C ASP A 652 -7.74 9.81 9.80
N TYR A 653 -9.03 10.07 10.03
CA TYR A 653 -9.46 11.13 10.93
C TYR A 653 -8.94 10.91 12.36
N ALA A 654 -9.00 9.68 12.87
CA ALA A 654 -8.45 9.33 14.18
C ALA A 654 -6.92 9.54 14.23
N ALA A 655 -6.20 9.07 13.22
CA ALA A 655 -4.75 9.23 13.13
C ALA A 655 -4.32 10.69 13.06
N GLN A 656 -5.02 11.52 12.28
CA GLN A 656 -4.79 12.96 12.22
C GLN A 656 -5.04 13.60 13.58
N ARG A 657 -6.17 13.28 14.23
CA ARG A 657 -6.49 13.80 15.57
C ARG A 657 -5.36 13.50 16.56
N ASP A 658 -4.91 12.25 16.64
CA ASP A 658 -3.83 11.84 17.55
C ASP A 658 -2.50 12.56 17.24
N ALA A 659 -2.19 12.74 15.97
CA ALA A 659 -0.98 13.42 15.53
C ALA A 659 -1.05 14.95 15.82
N LEU A 660 -2.23 15.56 15.69
CA LEU A 660 -2.47 16.95 16.11
C LEU A 660 -2.33 17.11 17.63
N VAL A 661 -2.78 16.12 18.42
CA VAL A 661 -2.57 16.15 19.88
C VAL A 661 -1.08 16.20 20.21
N ASP A 662 -0.28 15.30 19.63
CA ASP A 662 1.17 15.30 19.85
C ASP A 662 1.82 16.61 19.43
N TRP A 663 1.45 17.13 18.25
CA TRP A 663 1.99 18.40 17.76
C TRP A 663 1.60 19.56 18.69
N GLY A 664 0.35 19.65 19.12
CA GLY A 664 -0.12 20.72 20.00
C GLY A 664 0.52 20.69 21.38
N VAL A 665 0.76 19.50 21.94
CA VAL A 665 1.50 19.33 23.20
C VAL A 665 2.95 19.75 23.06
N VAL A 666 3.64 19.32 21.99
CA VAL A 666 5.06 19.68 21.74
C VAL A 666 5.23 21.18 21.52
N ASN A 667 4.26 21.84 20.88
CA ASN A 667 4.28 23.29 20.63
C ASN A 667 3.71 24.11 21.80
N GLY A 668 3.40 23.48 22.94
CA GLY A 668 2.93 24.17 24.15
C GLY A 668 1.52 24.76 24.07
N LEU A 669 0.73 24.38 23.07
CA LEU A 669 -0.67 24.80 22.91
C LEU A 669 -1.61 24.04 23.85
N MET A 670 -1.19 22.87 24.32
CA MET A 670 -1.94 22.04 25.26
C MET A 670 -1.00 21.41 26.31
N PRO A 671 -1.45 21.26 27.57
CA PRO A 671 -0.69 20.53 28.57
C PRO A 671 -0.71 19.03 28.30
N VAL A 672 0.35 18.32 28.72
CA VAL A 672 0.38 16.85 28.71
C VAL A 672 -0.69 16.32 29.68
N ARG A 673 -1.57 15.43 29.20
CA ARG A 673 -2.59 14.77 30.05
C ARG A 673 -2.30 13.28 30.18
N ALA A 674 -2.47 12.75 31.40
CA ALA A 674 -2.16 11.35 31.71
C ALA A 674 -3.18 10.35 31.14
N ASP A 675 -4.40 10.82 30.87
CA ASP A 675 -5.51 10.07 30.25
C ASP A 675 -5.63 10.33 28.74
N ASP A 676 -4.79 11.23 28.19
CA ASP A 676 -4.81 11.65 26.78
C ASP A 676 -6.16 12.25 26.32
N GLY A 677 -6.98 12.73 27.25
CA GLY A 677 -8.30 13.30 26.97
C GLY A 677 -8.28 14.80 26.69
N TYR A 678 -8.59 15.21 25.46
CA TYR A 678 -8.64 16.63 25.04
C TYR A 678 -10.03 17.03 24.54
N THR A 679 -10.46 18.26 24.86
CA THR A 679 -11.77 18.77 24.47
C THR A 679 -11.79 19.22 23.00
N ASP A 680 -12.97 19.29 22.40
CA ASP A 680 -13.10 19.76 21.01
C ASP A 680 -12.68 21.22 20.83
N ALA A 681 -12.84 22.06 21.85
CA ALA A 681 -12.34 23.42 21.85
C ALA A 681 -10.80 23.45 21.75
N GLN A 682 -10.11 22.60 22.53
CA GLN A 682 -8.65 22.48 22.45
C GLN A 682 -8.21 21.99 21.07
N MET A 683 -8.88 20.96 20.54
CA MET A 683 -8.56 20.43 19.20
C MET A 683 -8.80 21.48 18.10
N SER A 684 -9.84 22.31 18.21
CA SER A 684 -10.11 23.40 17.28
C SER A 684 -8.97 24.43 17.30
N THR A 685 -8.52 24.86 18.49
CA THR A 685 -7.39 25.79 18.64
C THR A 685 -6.12 25.25 18.02
N VAL A 686 -5.78 23.98 18.29
CA VAL A 686 -4.57 23.36 17.71
C VAL A 686 -4.68 23.19 16.20
N SER A 687 -5.86 22.85 15.69
CA SER A 687 -6.09 22.75 14.24
C SER A 687 -5.91 24.09 13.53
N GLN A 688 -6.38 25.18 14.13
CA GLN A 688 -6.19 26.54 13.60
C GLN A 688 -4.71 26.95 13.61
N ALA A 689 -4.01 26.71 14.72
CA ALA A 689 -2.58 27.01 14.84
C ALA A 689 -1.74 26.19 13.85
N PHE A 690 -2.06 24.91 13.67
CA PHE A 690 -1.41 24.06 12.68
C PHE A 690 -1.63 24.57 11.25
N SER A 691 -2.89 24.91 10.92
CA SER A 691 -3.25 25.44 9.59
C SER A 691 -2.53 26.76 9.30
N HIS A 692 -2.41 27.64 10.30
CA HIS A 692 -1.64 28.87 10.21
C HIS A 692 -0.16 28.60 9.90
N GLN A 693 0.48 27.69 10.66
CA GLN A 693 1.87 27.31 10.41
C GLN A 693 2.07 26.74 9.01
N MET A 694 1.13 25.91 8.52
CA MET A 694 1.21 25.37 7.16
C MET A 694 1.08 26.46 6.08
N ALA A 695 0.21 27.44 6.29
CA ALA A 695 0.05 28.58 5.38
C ALA A 695 1.33 29.43 5.31
N GLU A 696 1.96 29.69 6.46
CA GLU A 696 3.25 30.42 6.54
C GLU A 696 4.37 29.66 5.83
N LEU A 697 4.52 28.35 6.09
CA LEU A 697 5.51 27.52 5.41
C LEU A 697 5.30 27.47 3.90
N SER A 698 4.06 27.35 3.45
CA SER A 698 3.72 27.40 2.02
C SER A 698 4.09 28.74 1.40
N THR A 699 3.80 29.85 2.09
CA THR A 699 4.14 31.20 1.65
C THR A 699 5.65 31.41 1.56
N ALA A 700 6.38 31.01 2.61
CA ALA A 700 7.83 31.08 2.66
C ALA A 700 8.47 30.24 1.55
N SER A 701 7.95 29.04 1.28
CA SER A 701 8.44 28.21 0.19
C SER A 701 8.21 28.83 -1.18
N LYS A 702 7.03 29.40 -1.43
CA LYS A 702 6.75 30.07 -2.71
C LYS A 702 7.70 31.25 -2.92
N ALA A 703 7.92 32.04 -1.87
CA ALA A 703 8.88 33.14 -1.89
C ALA A 703 10.31 32.64 -2.18
N TYR A 704 10.74 31.57 -1.51
CA TYR A 704 12.06 30.97 -1.72
C TYR A 704 12.25 30.40 -3.14
N SER A 705 11.21 29.79 -3.70
CA SER A 705 11.22 29.24 -5.07
C SER A 705 11.01 30.30 -6.15
N THR A 706 10.74 31.56 -5.78
CA THR A 706 10.59 32.65 -6.74
C THR A 706 11.98 33.02 -7.26
N PRO A 707 12.26 32.92 -8.58
CA PRO A 707 13.53 33.35 -9.13
C PRO A 707 13.81 34.80 -8.75
N LEU A 708 15.07 35.11 -8.40
CA LEU A 708 15.48 36.49 -8.18
C LEU A 708 15.19 37.30 -9.46
N PRO A 709 14.58 38.49 -9.35
CA PRO A 709 14.21 39.28 -10.51
C PRO A 709 15.47 39.69 -11.29
N ASP A 710 15.52 39.36 -12.58
CA ASP A 710 16.60 39.78 -13.46
C ASP A 710 16.40 41.24 -13.89
N ARG A 711 17.27 42.12 -13.39
CA ARG A 711 17.24 43.55 -13.72
C ARG A 711 17.36 43.82 -15.22
N LYS A 712 18.06 42.95 -15.95
CA LYS A 712 18.23 43.07 -17.40
C LYS A 712 16.92 42.76 -18.12
N GLU A 713 16.25 41.66 -17.77
CA GLU A 713 14.94 41.32 -18.34
C GLU A 713 13.88 42.37 -18.01
N MET A 714 13.87 42.87 -16.77
CA MET A 714 12.98 43.95 -16.37
C MET A 714 13.23 45.23 -17.17
N ALA A 715 14.49 45.63 -17.32
CA ALA A 715 14.86 46.79 -18.13
C ALA A 715 14.46 46.60 -19.60
N LEU A 716 14.71 45.43 -20.18
CA LEU A 716 14.29 45.12 -21.55
C LEU A 716 12.77 45.16 -21.72
N LYS A 717 12.01 44.63 -20.75
CA LYS A 717 10.54 44.69 -20.78
C LYS A 717 10.03 46.14 -20.76
N VAL A 718 10.61 46.99 -19.91
CA VAL A 718 10.27 48.43 -19.86
C VAL A 718 10.68 49.14 -21.15
N LEU A 719 11.88 48.88 -21.67
CA LEU A 719 12.35 49.44 -22.93
C LEU A 719 11.47 49.04 -24.11
N LYS A 720 11.07 47.76 -24.20
CA LYS A 720 10.16 47.25 -25.22
C LYS A 720 8.75 47.85 -25.10
N GLN A 721 8.25 48.06 -23.89
CA GLN A 721 6.97 48.75 -23.68
C GLN A 721 7.03 50.22 -24.12
N ALA A 722 8.14 50.91 -23.87
CA ALA A 722 8.28 52.33 -24.18
C ALA A 722 8.61 52.59 -25.66
N PHE A 723 9.36 51.70 -26.31
CA PHE A 723 9.98 51.96 -27.62
C PHE A 723 9.66 50.88 -28.67
N GLY A 724 8.88 49.85 -28.32
CA GLY A 724 8.48 48.76 -29.21
C GLY A 724 9.48 47.60 -29.29
N ASP A 725 9.00 46.44 -29.71
CA ASP A 725 9.80 45.19 -29.79
C ASP A 725 10.80 45.16 -30.96
N SER A 726 10.69 46.09 -31.91
CA SER A 726 11.53 46.15 -33.11
C SER A 726 12.91 46.75 -32.87
N VAL A 727 13.14 47.39 -31.72
CA VAL A 727 14.42 48.00 -31.38
C VAL A 727 15.37 46.93 -30.79
N PRO A 728 16.55 46.71 -31.40
CA PRO A 728 17.47 45.66 -30.96
C PRO A 728 18.33 46.13 -29.77
N PHE A 729 17.71 46.30 -28.59
CA PHE A 729 18.35 46.81 -27.36
C PHE A 729 19.60 46.05 -26.90
N GLU A 730 19.76 44.81 -27.33
CA GLU A 730 20.88 43.95 -26.91
C GLU A 730 22.02 43.88 -27.93
N LYS A 731 21.86 44.51 -29.10
CA LYS A 731 22.88 44.45 -30.16
C LYS A 731 24.02 45.41 -29.80
N LYS A 732 25.24 44.87 -29.62
CA LYS A 732 26.44 45.67 -29.39
C LYS A 732 26.72 46.55 -30.62
N MET A 733 26.79 47.86 -30.41
CA MET A 733 27.17 48.84 -31.43
C MET A 733 28.70 48.97 -31.42
N HIS A 734 29.35 48.63 -32.53
CA HIS A 734 30.77 48.93 -32.75
C HIS A 734 30.88 50.32 -33.36
N TYR A 735 31.38 51.30 -32.61
CA TYR A 735 31.76 52.59 -33.17
C TYR A 735 33.11 52.43 -33.89
N GLY A 736 33.09 52.39 -35.22
CA GLY A 736 34.28 52.64 -36.02
C GLY A 736 34.47 54.14 -36.14
N LEU A 737 35.58 54.67 -35.61
CA LEU A 737 36.02 56.03 -35.93
C LEU A 737 36.31 56.09 -37.44
N PRO A 738 35.80 57.09 -38.18
CA PRO A 738 36.09 57.20 -39.61
C PRO A 738 37.59 57.46 -39.84
N PRO A 739 38.18 56.96 -40.92
CA PRO A 739 39.59 57.19 -41.22
C PRO A 739 39.84 58.67 -41.49
N GLU A 740 40.85 59.23 -40.81
CA GLU A 740 41.36 60.58 -41.07
C GLU A 740 41.90 60.65 -42.51
N SER A 741 41.44 61.66 -43.26
CA SER A 741 41.89 61.99 -44.62
C SER A 741 42.95 63.07 -44.62
#